data_AF-A0A2X2HAL4-F1
#
_entry.id   AF-A0A2X2HAL4-F1
#
_cell.length_a   1.000
_cell.length_b   1.000
_cell.length_c   1.000
_cell.angle_alpha   90.00
_cell.angle_beta   90.00
_cell.angle_gamma   90.00
#
_symmetry.space_group_name_H-M   'P 1'
#
loop_
_entity.id
_entity.type
_entity.pdbx_description
1 polymer ?
#
loop_
_entity_poly.entity_id
_entity_poly.type
_entity_poly.pdbx_seq_one_letter_code
_entity_poly.pdbx_strand_id
1 'polypeptide(L)'
;MANLTSTSALVNDTDVTSQLGTTSNDYTNVHAQLGVTLSRFGADPTGKNDCREIFQQALDYAATTNHKTVWIDGTFLITGEISLKVPVGVNVRGYRSGRTQGVMTSGLNAALEPSVLLVRTKPGTDVTPGTNLFECTISPSFDGFVVYYDQQPKNITDPSLFLKYGYTFYTVGRSCSVTNVLYAGAWNFFWQRGESPFCQNIYGFAYGTDFHVEKCADVGVFDNIHSNPNVIRPAFSTITAAAKLATSIMFDFSEHDGMMLSNIHGFGKSVVFNNDQKGTVRLMSLVGNNFLFDKCGTLINSNASGARIVDFTGGTFIHDYAQLSGMLVLKNTTQTQLSQYYLNGWKFQLGSPLEGDTTDIFFYFGDSAGCSLILNEVVIPSKGTLKLNNILQSNIINGDITIGSRRISLNRTYNNLVTNSRLLSVDLNTNMPVDFQKSGANTFIKGREVTSSYTTVNEDSIAGLLKRVLDVNYNGPMSVVVYATAIGNSPGVKLSATDDNFDENTKISQFTEWSLEGPYYVARLSTTSTELYSIWDICCLAPSVNGGVLRVHSVELIPSSVFSYSSEVEEPPLLKSQVGSIATTMDLPANTNTMVKRSIWGATNGIARVYLKSATTLAIFTLYKTTGSSPVTVIQDIYNQSDSDVLNVTWPSNGRLTISSSAGGSVRIRIDGV
;
A
#
# COMPACT_ATOMS: atom_id res chain seq x y z
N MET A 1 32.83 57.59 13.81
CA MET A 1 34.25 57.79 13.46
C MET A 1 35.03 56.62 14.06
N ALA A 2 35.78 55.77 13.37
CA ALA A 2 36.07 55.60 11.94
C ALA A 2 36.55 54.14 11.74
N ASN A 3 36.13 53.55 10.62
CA ASN A 3 36.71 52.46 9.80
C ASN A 3 37.69 51.45 10.43
N LEU A 4 37.19 50.22 10.60
CA LEU A 4 37.99 48.99 10.43
C LEU A 4 37.92 48.60 8.94
N THR A 5 39.01 48.86 8.22
CA THR A 5 39.20 48.42 6.84
C THR A 5 39.61 46.95 6.78
N SER A 6 38.87 46.24 5.94
CA SER A 6 39.11 44.90 5.41
C SER A 6 40.46 44.74 4.73
N THR A 7 41.12 43.61 4.96
CA THR A 7 41.89 42.89 3.92
C THR A 7 41.82 41.39 4.18
N SER A 8 40.79 40.76 3.63
CA SER A 8 40.81 39.37 3.20
C SER A 8 41.83 39.26 2.07
N ALA A 9 42.92 38.51 2.28
CA ALA A 9 43.81 38.14 1.19
C ALA A 9 43.05 37.13 0.29
N LEU A 10 42.41 37.64 -0.77
CA LEU A 10 42.02 36.85 -1.92
C LEU A 10 43.29 36.28 -2.53
N VAL A 11 43.44 34.95 -2.51
CA VAL A 11 44.40 34.25 -3.34
C VAL A 11 43.96 34.46 -4.78
N ASN A 12 44.65 35.35 -5.49
CA ASN A 12 44.43 35.57 -6.92
C ASN A 12 44.90 34.33 -7.70
N ASP A 13 44.27 34.08 -8.86
CA ASP A 13 44.53 32.97 -9.80
C ASP A 13 46.03 32.70 -10.09
N THR A 14 46.87 33.74 -9.95
CA THR A 14 48.32 33.67 -10.15
C THR A 14 49.12 33.04 -8.99
N ASP A 15 48.57 32.96 -7.77
CA ASP A 15 49.30 32.40 -6.62
C ASP A 15 49.24 30.87 -6.53
N VAL A 16 48.23 30.25 -7.14
CA VAL A 16 48.18 28.77 -7.27
C VAL A 16 49.22 28.29 -8.30
N THR A 17 49.55 29.12 -9.30
CA THR A 17 50.62 28.82 -10.26
C THR A 17 52.03 29.05 -9.73
N SER A 18 52.22 29.89 -8.71
CA SER A 18 53.56 30.27 -8.21
C SER A 18 54.16 29.27 -7.20
N GLN A 19 53.33 28.43 -6.55
CA GLN A 19 53.79 27.34 -5.69
C GLN A 19 54.07 26.02 -6.44
N LEU A 20 53.73 25.95 -7.73
CA LEU A 20 53.98 24.79 -8.58
C LEU A 20 55.33 24.97 -9.26
N GLY A 21 56.37 24.38 -8.66
CA GLY A 21 57.68 24.25 -9.28
C GLY A 21 57.55 23.74 -10.72
N THR A 22 58.32 24.38 -11.62
CA THR A 22 58.31 24.14 -13.06
C THR A 22 58.45 22.65 -13.38
N THR A 23 57.32 22.00 -13.66
CA THR A 23 57.29 20.71 -14.36
C THR A 23 56.43 20.91 -15.60
N SER A 24 57.13 20.98 -16.73
CA SER A 24 56.57 20.98 -18.07
C SER A 24 55.74 19.72 -18.28
N ASN A 25 54.43 19.86 -18.25
CA ASN A 25 53.49 18.96 -18.91
C ASN A 25 52.20 19.74 -19.15
N ASP A 26 51.81 19.87 -20.42
CA ASP A 26 50.60 20.55 -20.92
C ASP A 26 49.26 19.92 -20.47
N TYR A 27 49.23 19.27 -19.31
CA TYR A 27 48.06 18.65 -18.68
C TYR A 27 47.34 19.56 -17.65
N THR A 28 47.82 20.79 -17.45
CA THR A 28 47.31 21.73 -16.44
C THR A 28 46.10 22.55 -16.90
N ASN A 29 46.01 22.90 -18.20
CA ASN A 29 44.99 23.84 -18.70
C ASN A 29 43.62 23.23 -19.02
N VAL A 30 43.50 21.92 -19.26
CA VAL A 30 42.22 21.30 -19.64
C VAL A 30 41.28 21.07 -18.44
N HIS A 31 41.82 20.88 -17.23
CA HIS A 31 40.99 20.62 -16.05
C HIS A 31 40.45 21.88 -15.38
N ALA A 32 41.15 23.01 -15.43
CA ALA A 32 40.63 24.29 -14.93
C ALA A 32 39.34 24.74 -15.67
N GLN A 33 39.13 24.26 -16.90
CA GLN A 33 37.90 24.48 -17.68
C GLN A 33 36.77 23.47 -17.37
N LEU A 34 36.96 22.51 -16.45
CA LEU A 34 35.99 21.42 -16.16
C LEU A 34 35.73 21.18 -14.65
N GLY A 35 36.33 21.97 -13.76
CA GLY A 35 36.20 21.87 -12.29
C GLY A 35 37.55 21.90 -11.57
N VAL A 36 37.55 21.76 -10.24
CA VAL A 36 38.77 21.66 -9.42
C VAL A 36 38.95 20.24 -8.90
N THR A 37 40.19 19.79 -8.72
CA THR A 37 40.47 18.47 -8.12
C THR A 37 41.05 18.62 -6.72
N LEU A 38 40.75 17.68 -5.83
CA LEU A 38 41.17 17.74 -4.42
C LEU A 38 42.70 17.67 -4.28
N SER A 39 43.37 16.81 -5.05
CA SER A 39 44.84 16.71 -5.00
C SER A 39 45.53 18.02 -5.42
N ARG A 40 44.99 18.72 -6.42
CA ARG A 40 45.50 20.04 -6.87
C ARG A 40 45.25 21.14 -5.85
N PHE A 41 44.23 21.00 -5.00
CA PHE A 41 43.99 21.87 -3.85
C PHE A 41 44.90 21.56 -2.64
N GLY A 42 45.77 20.55 -2.75
CA GLY A 42 46.73 20.17 -1.71
C GLY A 42 46.25 19.06 -0.77
N ALA A 43 45.10 18.44 -1.03
CA ALA A 43 44.62 17.31 -0.24
C ALA A 43 45.51 16.09 -0.45
N ASP A 44 45.76 15.31 0.59
CA ASP A 44 46.57 14.08 0.52
C ASP A 44 45.78 12.95 -0.17
N PRO A 45 46.12 12.58 -1.42
CA PRO A 45 45.36 11.60 -2.20
C PRO A 45 45.65 10.15 -1.79
N THR A 46 46.48 9.94 -0.75
CA THR A 46 46.81 8.61 -0.21
C THR A 46 45.89 8.19 0.92
N GLY A 47 45.08 9.11 1.46
CA GLY A 47 44.15 8.85 2.56
C GLY A 47 44.83 8.67 3.92
N LYS A 48 46.07 9.13 4.08
CA LYS A 48 46.82 9.04 5.34
C LYS A 48 46.52 10.22 6.26
N ASN A 49 46.42 11.42 5.70
CA ASN A 49 46.16 12.64 6.44
C ASN A 49 44.74 13.15 6.23
N ASP A 50 44.17 13.78 7.26
CA ASP A 50 42.85 14.40 7.16
C ASP A 50 42.86 15.55 6.14
N CYS A 51 41.87 15.52 5.25
CA CYS A 51 41.73 16.45 4.12
C CYS A 51 40.50 17.35 4.27
N ARG A 52 39.77 17.30 5.40
CA ARG A 52 38.51 18.02 5.60
C ARG A 52 38.61 19.52 5.28
N GLU A 53 39.62 20.21 5.80
CA GLU A 53 39.78 21.66 5.59
C GLU A 53 40.02 22.01 4.14
N ILE A 54 40.88 21.24 3.47
CA ILE A 54 41.24 21.44 2.08
C ILE A 54 40.04 21.12 1.17
N PHE A 55 39.26 20.09 1.49
CA PHE A 55 38.03 19.80 0.77
C PHE A 55 37.02 20.95 0.94
N GLN A 56 36.84 21.50 2.15
CA GLN A 56 35.96 22.66 2.33
C GLN A 56 36.42 23.85 1.46
N GLN A 57 37.72 24.14 1.42
CA GLN A 57 38.26 25.20 0.57
C GLN A 57 38.01 24.94 -0.93
N ALA A 58 38.14 23.70 -1.38
CA ALA A 58 37.84 23.32 -2.77
C ALA A 58 36.35 23.50 -3.11
N LEU A 59 35.44 23.15 -2.19
CA LEU A 59 34.00 23.37 -2.34
C LEU A 59 33.66 24.87 -2.43
N ASP A 60 34.22 25.67 -1.53
CA ASP A 60 34.00 27.12 -1.48
C ASP A 60 34.54 27.80 -2.75
N TYR A 61 35.73 27.39 -3.22
CA TYR A 61 36.28 27.89 -4.47
C TYR A 61 35.44 27.47 -5.68
N ALA A 62 35.06 26.18 -5.78
CA ALA A 62 34.24 25.68 -6.88
C ALA A 62 32.94 26.48 -7.03
N ALA A 63 32.33 26.91 -5.93
CA ALA A 63 31.12 27.74 -5.94
C ALA A 63 31.27 29.07 -6.69
N THR A 64 32.51 29.58 -6.82
CA THR A 64 32.83 30.81 -7.55
C THR A 64 33.09 30.57 -9.05
N THR A 65 33.26 29.32 -9.47
CA THR A 65 33.53 28.94 -10.86
C THR A 65 32.25 28.73 -11.66
N ASN A 66 32.33 28.85 -12.99
CA ASN A 66 31.19 28.59 -13.88
C ASN A 66 30.71 27.12 -13.86
N HIS A 67 31.62 26.17 -13.64
CA HIS A 67 31.30 24.72 -13.69
C HIS A 67 30.93 24.13 -12.33
N LYS A 68 31.20 24.83 -11.22
CA LYS A 68 30.83 24.44 -9.85
C LYS A 68 31.10 22.97 -9.52
N THR A 69 32.25 22.42 -9.91
CA THR A 69 32.53 20.99 -9.76
C THR A 69 33.82 20.77 -8.99
N VAL A 70 33.77 19.91 -7.97
CA VAL A 70 34.93 19.37 -7.25
C VAL A 70 35.08 17.89 -7.58
N TRP A 71 36.26 17.50 -8.04
CA TRP A 71 36.61 16.13 -8.39
C TRP A 71 37.38 15.42 -7.28
N ILE A 72 36.92 14.23 -6.90
CA ILE A 72 37.59 13.29 -6.00
C ILE A 72 38.54 12.44 -6.85
N ASP A 73 39.80 12.83 -6.91
CA ASP A 73 40.82 12.25 -7.80
C ASP A 73 41.83 11.31 -7.12
N GLY A 74 41.44 10.73 -5.98
CA GLY A 74 42.27 9.84 -5.19
C GLY A 74 41.49 9.24 -4.03
N THR A 75 42.21 8.82 -2.99
CA THR A 75 41.63 8.38 -1.72
C THR A 75 41.89 9.46 -0.68
N PHE A 76 40.84 10.05 -0.12
CA PHE A 76 40.96 11.15 0.84
C PHE A 76 40.33 10.77 2.17
N LEU A 77 41.05 11.04 3.26
CA LEU A 77 40.56 10.83 4.61
C LEU A 77 39.84 12.09 5.09
N ILE A 78 38.63 11.93 5.64
CA ILE A 78 37.83 13.01 6.22
C ILE A 78 37.51 12.65 7.68
N THR A 79 37.98 13.47 8.61
CA THR A 79 37.81 13.23 10.06
C THR A 79 37.23 14.41 10.82
N GLY A 80 36.84 14.18 12.07
CA GLY A 80 36.48 15.24 13.02
C GLY A 80 34.98 15.46 13.17
N GLU A 81 34.62 16.61 13.78
CA GLU A 81 33.25 16.87 14.27
C GLU A 81 32.46 17.84 13.38
N ILE A 82 33.06 18.31 12.28
CA ILE A 82 32.50 19.34 11.40
C ILE A 82 32.18 18.74 10.03
N SER A 83 30.92 18.86 9.60
CA SER A 83 30.45 18.45 8.27
C SER A 83 31.03 19.33 7.16
N LEU A 84 31.27 18.78 5.97
CA LEU A 84 31.58 19.54 4.76
C LEU A 84 30.31 20.26 4.29
N LYS A 85 30.37 21.59 4.21
CA LYS A 85 29.25 22.40 3.70
C LYS A 85 29.40 22.51 2.18
N VAL A 86 28.45 21.95 1.43
CA VAL A 86 28.44 22.02 -0.03
C VAL A 86 27.61 23.24 -0.46
N PRO A 87 28.22 24.24 -1.13
CA PRO A 87 27.50 25.43 -1.58
C PRO A 87 26.44 25.12 -2.65
N VAL A 88 25.53 26.08 -2.86
CA VAL A 88 24.41 25.95 -3.79
C VAL A 88 24.88 25.64 -5.22
N GLY A 89 24.35 24.56 -5.79
CA GLY A 89 24.64 24.12 -7.15
C GLY A 89 26.03 23.50 -7.36
N VAL A 90 26.78 23.24 -6.28
CA VAL A 90 28.09 22.58 -6.40
C VAL A 90 27.91 21.08 -6.57
N ASN A 91 28.69 20.53 -7.51
CA ASN A 91 28.75 19.12 -7.86
C ASN A 91 30.02 18.50 -7.27
N VAL A 92 29.90 17.36 -6.59
CA VAL A 92 31.03 16.55 -6.12
C VAL A 92 31.07 15.29 -6.96
N ARG A 93 32.13 15.10 -7.73
CA ARG A 93 32.22 14.02 -8.72
C ARG A 93 33.44 13.16 -8.52
N GLY A 94 33.30 11.86 -8.73
CA GLY A 94 34.39 10.93 -8.93
C GLY A 94 34.40 10.41 -10.36
N TYR A 95 35.31 9.48 -10.66
CA TYR A 95 35.53 8.97 -12.01
C TYR A 95 34.70 7.73 -12.37
N ARG A 96 33.78 7.30 -11.51
CA ARG A 96 33.03 6.06 -11.74
C ARG A 96 31.82 6.28 -12.63
N SER A 97 31.63 5.39 -13.60
CA SER A 97 30.40 5.23 -14.37
C SER A 97 29.94 3.77 -14.29
N GLY A 98 28.79 3.52 -13.68
CA GLY A 98 28.23 2.17 -13.51
C GLY A 98 28.81 1.35 -12.36
N ARG A 99 28.06 0.32 -11.93
CA ARG A 99 28.41 -0.55 -10.80
C ARG A 99 28.14 -2.02 -11.10
N THR A 100 28.96 -2.86 -10.50
CA THR A 100 28.69 -4.28 -10.24
C THR A 100 28.69 -4.45 -8.72
N GLN A 101 27.96 -5.46 -8.19
CA GLN A 101 28.08 -5.85 -6.77
C GLN A 101 29.52 -6.27 -6.40
N GLY A 102 30.38 -6.49 -7.41
CA GLY A 102 31.77 -6.89 -7.32
C GLY A 102 31.92 -8.37 -6.95
N VAL A 103 32.93 -9.03 -7.53
CA VAL A 103 33.43 -10.33 -7.07
C VAL A 103 34.21 -10.12 -5.76
N MET A 104 33.58 -9.59 -4.73
CA MET A 104 34.28 -9.25 -3.49
C MET A 104 34.28 -10.43 -2.54
N THR A 105 34.94 -11.54 -2.92
CA THR A 105 35.18 -12.69 -2.02
C THR A 105 35.88 -12.32 -0.71
N SER A 106 36.55 -11.17 -0.67
CA SER A 106 37.38 -10.67 0.44
C SER A 106 36.95 -9.31 1.05
N GLY A 107 35.82 -8.71 0.62
CA GLY A 107 35.38 -7.37 1.08
C GLY A 107 35.99 -6.19 0.32
N LEU A 108 35.56 -4.95 0.64
CA LEU A 108 35.99 -3.71 -0.01
C LEU A 108 37.48 -3.41 0.23
N ASN A 109 38.23 -3.23 -0.85
CA ASN A 109 39.62 -2.74 -0.81
C ASN A 109 39.68 -1.33 -1.41
N ALA A 110 39.72 -0.31 -0.56
CA ALA A 110 39.75 1.10 -0.96
C ALA A 110 40.93 1.45 -1.91
N ALA A 111 42.05 0.72 -1.84
CA ALA A 111 43.20 0.96 -2.71
C ALA A 111 42.97 0.56 -4.17
N LEU A 112 41.95 -0.27 -4.45
CA LEU A 112 41.60 -0.73 -5.80
C LEU A 112 40.44 0.07 -6.41
N GLU A 113 39.85 0.99 -5.66
CA GLU A 113 38.69 1.75 -6.10
C GLU A 113 39.11 3.17 -6.51
N PRO A 114 38.67 3.67 -7.68
CA PRO A 114 38.84 5.08 -8.01
C PRO A 114 37.89 5.96 -7.18
N SER A 115 38.38 7.14 -6.80
CA SER A 115 37.59 8.19 -6.13
C SER A 115 36.97 7.74 -4.80
N VAL A 116 37.76 7.71 -3.73
CA VAL A 116 37.34 7.18 -2.42
C VAL A 116 37.41 8.26 -1.34
N LEU A 117 36.37 8.33 -0.51
CA LEU A 117 36.38 9.05 0.75
C LEU A 117 36.43 8.03 1.89
N LEU A 118 37.53 8.02 2.65
CA LEU A 118 37.62 7.34 3.93
C LEU A 118 37.04 8.24 5.00
N VAL A 119 35.97 7.82 5.67
CA VAL A 119 35.20 8.69 6.55
C VAL A 119 35.32 8.22 8.00
N ARG A 120 35.79 9.14 8.85
CA ARG A 120 35.91 8.96 10.31
C ARG A 120 35.37 10.20 11.03
N THR A 121 34.19 10.66 10.62
CA THR A 121 33.47 11.73 11.31
C THR A 121 33.07 11.26 12.72
N LYS A 122 32.82 12.20 13.64
CA LYS A 122 32.44 11.86 15.02
C LYS A 122 31.16 11.02 15.05
N PRO A 123 31.19 9.79 15.59
CA PRO A 123 29.98 9.01 15.83
C PRO A 123 29.09 9.67 16.90
N GLY A 124 27.78 9.48 16.77
CA GLY A 124 26.80 9.93 17.75
C GLY A 124 26.68 9.01 18.95
N THR A 125 25.84 9.43 19.89
CA THR A 125 25.36 8.65 21.03
C THR A 125 23.87 8.36 20.85
N ASP A 126 23.22 7.71 21.83
CA ASP A 126 21.77 7.48 21.80
C ASP A 126 20.95 8.78 21.84
N VAL A 127 21.54 9.89 22.31
CA VAL A 127 20.86 11.18 22.48
C VAL A 127 21.40 12.28 21.56
N THR A 128 22.59 12.09 20.98
CA THR A 128 23.23 13.09 20.12
C THR A 128 23.55 12.45 18.77
N PRO A 129 23.03 12.98 17.65
CA PRO A 129 23.34 12.44 16.33
C PRO A 129 24.83 12.58 16.00
N GLY A 130 25.35 11.65 15.19
CA GLY A 130 26.72 11.75 14.68
C GLY A 130 26.88 12.90 13.69
N THR A 131 28.13 13.31 13.46
CA THR A 131 28.46 14.35 12.47
C THR A 131 28.19 13.83 11.06
N ASN A 132 27.39 14.57 10.29
CA ASN A 132 27.13 14.29 8.87
C ASN A 132 28.41 14.47 8.04
N LEU A 133 28.54 13.75 6.93
CA LEU A 133 29.68 13.99 6.02
C LEU A 133 29.45 15.26 5.20
N PHE A 134 28.37 15.30 4.42
CA PHE A 134 27.99 16.47 3.63
C PHE A 134 26.71 17.11 4.15
N GLU A 135 26.74 18.43 4.28
CA GLU A 135 25.55 19.25 4.52
C GLU A 135 25.35 20.24 3.38
N CYS A 136 24.13 20.29 2.84
CA CYS A 136 23.82 21.05 1.64
C CYS A 136 22.37 21.55 1.64
N THR A 137 22.06 22.47 0.73
CA THR A 137 20.74 23.13 0.69
C THR A 137 20.03 22.95 -0.64
N ILE A 138 20.50 23.60 -1.70
CA ILE A 138 19.78 23.69 -2.98
C ILE A 138 20.64 23.15 -4.13
N SER A 139 20.06 22.23 -4.89
CA SER A 139 20.58 21.65 -6.13
C SER A 139 22.02 21.09 -6.07
N PRO A 140 22.47 20.43 -4.99
CA PRO A 140 23.76 19.73 -5.02
C PRO A 140 23.65 18.46 -5.87
N SER A 141 24.77 18.06 -6.49
CA SER A 141 24.89 16.76 -7.16
C SER A 141 26.11 16.00 -6.67
N PHE A 142 25.93 14.70 -6.43
CA PHE A 142 26.98 13.78 -6.04
C PHE A 142 27.00 12.62 -7.03
N ASP A 143 28.16 12.36 -7.65
CA ASP A 143 28.25 11.38 -8.72
C ASP A 143 29.56 10.58 -8.68
N GLY A 144 29.47 9.25 -8.71
CA GLY A 144 30.57 8.42 -9.21
C GLY A 144 31.76 8.23 -8.25
N PHE A 145 31.55 8.15 -6.94
CA PHE A 145 32.61 7.89 -5.96
C PHE A 145 32.21 6.84 -4.90
N VAL A 146 33.16 6.47 -4.04
CA VAL A 146 32.98 5.55 -2.90
C VAL A 146 33.06 6.33 -1.58
N VAL A 147 32.16 6.03 -0.66
CA VAL A 147 32.21 6.48 0.73
C VAL A 147 32.42 5.27 1.63
N TYR A 148 33.54 5.23 2.35
CA TYR A 148 33.88 4.10 3.20
C TYR A 148 34.16 4.54 4.64
N TYR A 149 33.29 4.12 5.55
CA TYR A 149 33.46 4.25 6.99
C TYR A 149 34.26 3.05 7.50
N ASP A 150 35.58 3.17 7.43
CA ASP A 150 36.51 2.04 7.59
C ASP A 150 36.64 1.54 9.04
N GLN A 151 36.26 2.37 10.02
CA GLN A 151 36.30 2.04 11.44
C GLN A 151 35.06 1.30 11.96
N GLN A 152 34.01 1.17 11.15
CA GLN A 152 32.80 0.43 11.54
C GLN A 152 33.13 -1.06 11.76
N PRO A 153 32.92 -1.61 12.97
CA PRO A 153 33.27 -3.01 13.23
C PRO A 153 32.50 -4.00 12.36
N LYS A 154 33.19 -5.05 11.89
CA LYS A 154 32.64 -6.05 10.95
C LYS A 154 31.99 -7.26 11.62
N ASN A 155 32.28 -7.49 12.90
CA ASN A 155 31.84 -8.65 13.69
C ASN A 155 31.12 -8.16 14.96
N ILE A 156 29.89 -7.68 14.79
CA ILE A 156 29.05 -7.16 15.87
C ILE A 156 28.01 -8.23 16.22
N THR A 157 27.80 -8.45 17.51
CA THR A 157 26.69 -9.26 18.06
C THR A 157 25.81 -8.44 19.01
N ASP A 158 26.38 -7.41 19.64
CA ASP A 158 25.66 -6.45 20.49
C ASP A 158 25.41 -5.15 19.71
N PRO A 159 24.14 -4.75 19.49
CA PRO A 159 23.81 -3.51 18.78
C PRO A 159 24.39 -2.23 19.40
N SER A 160 24.81 -2.24 20.67
CA SER A 160 25.50 -1.09 21.29
C SER A 160 26.87 -0.77 20.67
N LEU A 161 27.47 -1.74 19.96
CA LEU A 161 28.83 -1.63 19.39
C LEU A 161 28.86 -0.97 18.01
N PHE A 162 27.72 -0.60 17.43
CA PHE A 162 27.71 0.14 16.16
C PHE A 162 28.22 1.58 16.35
N LEU A 163 29.09 2.05 15.45
CA LEU A 163 29.46 3.46 15.40
C LEU A 163 28.34 4.23 14.70
N LYS A 164 27.61 5.06 15.45
CA LYS A 164 26.43 5.77 14.95
C LYS A 164 26.79 7.05 14.18
N TYR A 165 27.45 6.91 13.03
CA TYR A 165 27.77 8.04 12.16
C TYR A 165 26.53 8.84 11.75
N GLY A 166 26.71 10.14 11.47
CA GLY A 166 25.67 10.95 10.85
C GLY A 166 25.33 10.49 9.43
N TYR A 167 24.43 11.21 8.76
CA TYR A 167 24.12 10.93 7.36
C TYR A 167 25.31 11.26 6.46
N THR A 168 25.58 10.41 5.48
CA THR A 168 26.56 10.72 4.40
C THR A 168 26.14 11.98 3.65
N PHE A 169 24.87 12.07 3.27
CA PHE A 169 24.28 13.25 2.62
C PHE A 169 23.13 13.77 3.46
N TYR A 170 23.24 14.99 3.96
CA TYR A 170 22.18 15.69 4.69
C TYR A 170 21.80 16.96 3.92
N THR A 171 20.61 16.98 3.34
CA THR A 171 20.15 18.11 2.50
C THR A 171 18.87 18.75 3.01
N VAL A 172 18.92 20.06 3.27
CA VAL A 172 17.77 20.89 3.64
C VAL A 172 17.45 21.87 2.50
N GLY A 173 16.51 21.50 1.63
CA GLY A 173 16.09 22.29 0.48
C GLY A 173 15.64 21.41 -0.70
N ARG A 174 15.97 21.78 -1.92
CA ARG A 174 15.38 21.15 -3.12
C ARG A 174 16.41 20.56 -4.07
N SER A 175 16.00 19.48 -4.73
CA SER A 175 16.64 18.89 -5.91
C SER A 175 18.06 18.37 -5.67
N CYS A 176 18.29 17.61 -4.59
CA CYS A 176 19.55 16.89 -4.42
C CYS A 176 19.57 15.63 -5.29
N SER A 177 20.69 15.42 -5.99
CA SER A 177 20.92 14.25 -6.82
C SER A 177 22.13 13.46 -6.31
N VAL A 178 21.95 12.16 -6.10
CA VAL A 178 23.02 11.23 -5.74
C VAL A 178 23.02 10.09 -6.74
N THR A 179 24.12 9.90 -7.47
CA THR A 179 24.21 8.92 -8.56
C THR A 179 25.51 8.13 -8.54
N ASN A 180 25.47 6.85 -8.90
CA ASN A 180 26.66 5.99 -9.05
C ASN A 180 27.55 5.88 -7.79
N VAL A 181 26.99 6.16 -6.61
CA VAL A 181 27.71 6.12 -5.32
C VAL A 181 27.69 4.71 -4.74
N LEU A 182 28.84 4.27 -4.22
CA LEU A 182 28.89 3.14 -3.29
C LEU A 182 29.18 3.63 -1.90
N TYR A 183 28.48 3.08 -0.91
CA TYR A 183 28.71 3.39 0.48
C TYR A 183 28.85 2.12 1.32
N ALA A 184 29.74 2.17 2.30
CA ALA A 184 30.17 1.01 3.05
C ALA A 184 30.46 1.38 4.49
N GLY A 185 29.97 0.58 5.44
CA GLY A 185 30.18 0.81 6.88
C GLY A 185 29.39 1.98 7.45
N ALA A 186 28.46 2.57 6.67
CA ALA A 186 27.68 3.70 7.12
C ALA A 186 26.69 3.30 8.23
N TRP A 187 26.42 4.22 9.14
CA TRP A 187 25.24 4.09 10.01
C TRP A 187 24.00 4.63 9.32
N ASN A 188 24.09 5.82 8.74
CA ASN A 188 23.04 6.45 7.96
C ASN A 188 23.60 6.96 6.63
N PHE A 189 22.84 6.89 5.53
CA PHE A 189 23.34 7.26 4.21
C PHE A 189 22.77 8.59 3.70
N PHE A 190 21.49 8.65 3.38
CA PHE A 190 20.87 9.81 2.72
C PHE A 190 19.71 10.37 3.56
N TRP A 191 19.71 11.67 3.79
CA TRP A 191 18.63 12.41 4.42
C TRP A 191 18.28 13.63 3.58
N GLN A 192 17.00 13.78 3.23
CA GLN A 192 16.52 14.94 2.50
C GLN A 192 15.23 15.51 3.10
N ARG A 193 15.18 16.83 3.17
CA ARG A 193 13.94 17.61 3.33
C ARG A 193 13.77 18.63 2.22
N GLY A 194 12.56 18.74 1.67
CA GLY A 194 12.14 19.82 0.76
C GLY A 194 11.49 19.34 -0.53
N GLU A 195 12.20 19.24 -1.66
CA GLU A 195 11.57 18.86 -2.96
C GLU A 195 12.47 17.93 -3.79
N SER A 196 11.85 16.97 -4.49
CA SER A 196 12.44 16.13 -5.55
C SER A 196 13.80 15.47 -5.24
N PRO A 197 13.89 14.53 -4.28
CA PRO A 197 15.10 13.72 -4.14
C PRO A 197 15.30 12.85 -5.40
N PHE A 198 16.54 12.75 -5.87
CA PHE A 198 16.91 11.87 -6.97
C PHE A 198 18.09 10.98 -6.58
N CYS A 199 17.86 9.68 -6.46
CA CYS A 199 18.89 8.69 -6.17
C CYS A 199 18.92 7.62 -7.26
N GLN A 200 20.07 7.38 -7.89
CA GLN A 200 20.18 6.37 -8.94
C GLN A 200 21.49 5.58 -8.89
N ASN A 201 21.44 4.27 -9.20
CA ASN A 201 22.63 3.40 -9.27
C ASN A 201 23.43 3.40 -7.95
N ILE A 202 22.73 3.21 -6.85
CA ILE A 202 23.31 3.27 -5.51
C ILE A 202 23.55 1.85 -5.00
N TYR A 203 24.76 1.56 -4.52
CA TYR A 203 25.14 0.25 -3.99
C TYR A 203 25.75 0.40 -2.60
N GLY A 204 25.22 -0.24 -1.59
CA GLY A 204 25.80 -0.11 -0.26
C GLY A 204 24.97 -0.73 0.83
N PHE A 205 25.23 -0.38 2.08
CA PHE A 205 24.37 -0.75 3.21
C PHE A 205 24.64 0.17 4.40
N ALA A 206 23.60 0.78 4.93
CA ALA A 206 23.61 1.52 6.18
C ALA A 206 23.03 0.64 7.29
N TYR A 207 23.65 0.58 8.46
CA TYR A 207 23.14 -0.24 9.57
C TYR A 207 21.87 0.33 10.20
N GLY A 208 21.76 1.66 10.25
CA GLY A 208 20.54 2.41 10.53
C GLY A 208 19.73 2.62 9.25
N THR A 209 19.56 3.88 8.85
CA THR A 209 18.67 4.28 7.75
C THR A 209 19.42 4.53 6.44
N ASP A 210 19.04 3.87 5.34
CA ASP A 210 19.65 4.17 4.03
C ASP A 210 19.12 5.48 3.45
N PHE A 211 17.80 5.62 3.33
CA PHE A 211 17.18 6.80 2.72
C PHE A 211 16.09 7.33 3.62
N HIS A 212 16.30 8.52 4.17
CA HIS A 212 15.29 9.27 4.89
C HIS A 212 14.84 10.45 4.03
N VAL A 213 13.54 10.58 3.79
CA VAL A 213 12.96 11.75 3.14
C VAL A 213 11.84 12.27 4.01
N GLU A 214 11.88 13.55 4.37
CA GLU A 214 10.80 14.19 5.11
C GLU A 214 10.30 15.48 4.47
N LYS A 215 9.01 15.79 4.66
CA LYS A 215 8.42 17.08 4.25
C LYS A 215 8.70 17.41 2.78
N CYS A 216 8.54 16.42 1.91
CA CYS A 216 8.83 16.53 0.49
C CYS A 216 7.60 16.97 -0.31
N ALA A 217 7.64 18.14 -0.96
CA ALA A 217 6.50 18.74 -1.65
C ALA A 217 6.34 18.35 -3.13
N ASP A 218 7.24 17.50 -3.63
CA ASP A 218 7.27 17.03 -5.00
C ASP A 218 7.67 15.55 -5.07
N VAL A 219 7.66 15.01 -6.28
CA VAL A 219 7.97 13.61 -6.54
C VAL A 219 9.46 13.32 -6.42
N GLY A 220 9.81 12.33 -5.60
CA GLY A 220 11.14 11.75 -5.53
C GLY A 220 11.33 10.55 -6.46
N VAL A 221 12.57 10.29 -6.88
CA VAL A 221 12.93 9.17 -7.74
C VAL A 221 14.07 8.38 -7.11
N PHE A 222 13.85 7.07 -6.97
CA PHE A 222 14.82 6.09 -6.49
C PHE A 222 14.88 4.94 -7.49
N ASP A 223 15.99 4.82 -8.21
CA ASP A 223 16.14 3.83 -9.28
C ASP A 223 17.46 3.05 -9.17
N ASN A 224 17.39 1.74 -9.37
CA ASN A 224 18.54 0.84 -9.33
C ASN A 224 19.32 0.96 -8.01
N ILE A 225 18.63 0.70 -6.90
CA ILE A 225 19.17 0.81 -5.54
C ILE A 225 19.41 -0.59 -4.98
N HIS A 226 20.64 -0.86 -4.58
CA HIS A 226 21.07 -2.11 -3.97
C HIS A 226 21.56 -1.86 -2.55
N SER A 227 20.66 -1.92 -1.56
CA SER A 227 21.02 -1.93 -0.13
C SER A 227 21.34 -3.35 0.30
N ASN A 228 22.60 -3.76 0.15
CA ASN A 228 23.08 -5.09 0.48
C ASN A 228 24.44 -5.04 1.21
N PRO A 229 24.54 -5.60 2.43
CA PRO A 229 25.77 -5.55 3.22
C PRO A 229 26.94 -6.34 2.62
N ASN A 230 26.70 -7.20 1.62
CA ASN A 230 27.75 -7.94 0.92
C ASN A 230 28.78 -7.03 0.23
N VAL A 231 28.51 -5.72 0.08
CA VAL A 231 29.54 -4.74 -0.32
C VAL A 231 30.76 -4.71 0.61
N ILE A 232 30.63 -5.10 1.88
CA ILE A 232 31.78 -5.20 2.81
C ILE A 232 31.91 -6.55 3.49
N ARG A 233 31.02 -7.50 3.18
CA ARG A 233 30.94 -8.84 3.78
C ARG A 233 31.11 -8.82 5.31
N PRO A 234 30.26 -8.09 6.05
CA PRO A 234 30.30 -8.19 7.50
C PRO A 234 29.88 -9.61 7.91
N ALA A 235 30.24 -10.03 9.13
CA ALA A 235 29.71 -11.28 9.65
C ALA A 235 28.18 -11.26 9.65
N PHE A 236 27.56 -12.41 9.43
CA PHE A 236 26.11 -12.52 9.45
C PHE A 236 25.51 -12.07 10.78
N SER A 237 26.23 -12.25 11.89
CA SER A 237 25.86 -11.72 13.22
C SER A 237 25.66 -10.21 13.22
N THR A 238 26.48 -9.46 12.48
CA THR A 238 26.38 -8.00 12.37
C THR A 238 25.10 -7.61 11.65
N ILE A 239 24.73 -8.35 10.61
CA ILE A 239 23.49 -8.12 9.85
C ILE A 239 22.29 -8.41 10.76
N THR A 240 22.30 -9.55 11.46
CA THR A 240 21.25 -9.91 12.42
C THR A 240 21.14 -8.90 13.56
N ALA A 241 22.26 -8.39 14.09
CA ALA A 241 22.25 -7.36 15.13
C ALA A 241 21.64 -6.05 14.61
N ALA A 242 21.96 -5.65 13.37
CA ALA A 242 21.41 -4.45 12.75
C ALA A 242 19.92 -4.58 12.42
N ALA A 243 19.50 -5.69 11.81
CA ALA A 243 18.11 -5.93 11.42
C ALA A 243 17.13 -5.99 12.62
N LYS A 244 17.65 -6.13 13.85
CA LYS A 244 16.88 -6.07 15.10
C LYS A 244 16.78 -4.66 15.71
N LEU A 245 17.32 -3.64 15.04
CA LEU A 245 17.18 -2.26 15.47
C LEU A 245 15.94 -1.62 14.84
N ALA A 246 15.18 -0.88 15.64
CA ALA A 246 14.06 -0.07 15.15
C ALA A 246 14.50 1.00 14.12
N THR A 247 15.75 1.43 14.18
CA THR A 247 16.35 2.39 13.25
C THR A 247 16.85 1.76 11.95
N SER A 248 16.81 0.43 11.83
CA SER A 248 17.28 -0.29 10.63
C SER A 248 16.21 -0.27 9.53
N ILE A 249 16.17 0.83 8.80
CA ILE A 249 15.15 1.12 7.79
C ILE A 249 15.83 1.31 6.43
N MET A 250 15.29 0.73 5.35
CA MET A 250 15.82 1.02 4.01
C MET A 250 15.31 2.38 3.52
N PHE A 251 14.00 2.57 3.44
CA PHE A 251 13.37 3.82 3.06
C PHE A 251 12.45 4.30 4.19
N ASP A 252 12.81 5.43 4.78
CA ASP A 252 12.02 6.14 5.78
C ASP A 252 11.46 7.42 5.16
N PHE A 253 10.21 7.34 4.71
CA PHE A 253 9.53 8.45 4.06
C PHE A 253 8.46 9.02 4.99
N SER A 254 8.55 10.32 5.29
CA SER A 254 7.55 11.00 6.10
C SER A 254 7.07 12.31 5.49
N GLU A 255 5.80 12.64 5.64
CA GLU A 255 5.22 13.90 5.15
C GLU A 255 5.60 14.24 3.68
N HIS A 256 5.48 13.28 2.76
CA HIS A 256 5.88 13.46 1.35
C HIS A 256 4.71 13.33 0.38
N ASP A 257 4.83 13.91 -0.81
CA ASP A 257 3.78 13.78 -1.82
C ASP A 257 3.87 12.47 -2.61
N GLY A 258 5.02 12.17 -3.23
CA GLY A 258 5.16 10.92 -3.98
C GLY A 258 6.60 10.44 -4.12
N MET A 259 6.79 9.12 -4.14
CA MET A 259 8.07 8.46 -4.42
C MET A 259 7.91 7.43 -5.54
N MET A 260 8.73 7.56 -6.58
CA MET A 260 8.88 6.59 -7.66
C MET A 260 10.07 5.67 -7.37
N LEU A 261 9.83 4.37 -7.36
CA LEU A 261 10.78 3.35 -6.89
C LEU A 261 10.93 2.24 -7.93
N SER A 262 12.12 2.06 -8.52
CA SER A 262 12.33 1.01 -9.52
C SER A 262 13.64 0.26 -9.33
N ASN A 263 13.63 -1.05 -9.62
CA ASN A 263 14.83 -1.90 -9.59
C ASN A 263 15.51 -1.88 -8.21
N ILE A 264 14.76 -2.23 -7.17
CA ILE A 264 15.23 -2.08 -5.79
C ILE A 264 15.54 -3.46 -5.19
N HIS A 265 16.75 -3.60 -4.66
CA HIS A 265 17.19 -4.76 -3.90
C HIS A 265 17.58 -4.36 -2.48
N GLY A 266 16.97 -5.00 -1.48
CA GLY A 266 17.31 -4.84 -0.07
C GLY A 266 17.66 -6.19 0.59
N PHE A 267 18.61 -6.18 1.52
CA PHE A 267 18.99 -7.36 2.30
C PHE A 267 19.16 -7.02 3.78
N GLY A 268 18.52 -7.75 4.70
CA GLY A 268 18.88 -7.65 6.13
C GLY A 268 18.40 -6.38 6.82
N LYS A 269 17.14 -5.97 6.60
CA LYS A 269 16.55 -4.74 7.18
C LYS A 269 15.37 -5.03 8.08
N SER A 270 15.21 -4.26 9.17
CA SER A 270 14.03 -4.35 10.04
C SER A 270 12.77 -3.93 9.30
N VAL A 271 12.82 -2.77 8.63
CA VAL A 271 11.72 -2.26 7.79
C VAL A 271 12.26 -1.85 6.42
N VAL A 272 11.60 -2.27 5.36
CA VAL A 272 11.95 -1.85 3.99
C VAL A 272 11.36 -0.47 3.71
N PHE A 273 10.04 -0.32 3.77
CA PHE A 273 9.35 0.96 3.56
C PHE A 273 8.62 1.40 4.83
N ASN A 274 9.08 2.49 5.44
CA ASN A 274 8.31 3.24 6.42
C ASN A 274 7.68 4.44 5.71
N ASN A 275 6.35 4.59 5.81
CA ASN A 275 5.57 5.63 5.15
C ASN A 275 4.67 6.35 6.17
N ASP A 276 5.21 7.40 6.78
CA ASP A 276 4.64 8.10 7.94
C ASP A 276 4.07 9.48 7.60
N GLN A 277 2.75 9.62 7.62
CA GLN A 277 2.07 10.86 7.32
C GLN A 277 2.22 11.93 8.41
N LYS A 278 2.58 11.54 9.65
CA LYS A 278 2.66 12.43 10.84
C LYS A 278 1.43 13.34 11.01
N GLY A 279 0.25 12.88 10.58
CA GLY A 279 -1.00 13.63 10.64
C GLY A 279 -1.14 14.80 9.67
N THR A 280 -0.24 14.94 8.69
CA THR A 280 -0.32 15.98 7.64
C THR A 280 -1.26 15.60 6.49
N VAL A 281 -1.55 16.54 5.57
CA VAL A 281 -2.42 16.32 4.39
C VAL A 281 -1.66 15.98 3.11
N ARG A 282 -0.41 15.53 3.21
CA ARG A 282 0.42 15.13 2.06
C ARG A 282 -0.13 13.88 1.37
N LEU A 283 0.18 13.70 0.08
CA LEU A 283 -0.35 12.58 -0.71
C LEU A 283 0.17 11.21 -0.26
N MET A 284 1.42 11.13 0.19
CA MET A 284 2.07 9.94 0.77
C MET A 284 2.14 8.72 -0.17
N SER A 285 2.19 8.95 -1.49
CA SER A 285 2.14 7.87 -2.49
C SER A 285 3.50 7.23 -2.73
N LEU A 286 3.56 5.90 -2.67
CA LEU A 286 4.71 5.11 -3.10
C LEU A 286 4.32 4.31 -4.33
N VAL A 287 5.01 4.51 -5.45
CA VAL A 287 4.72 3.82 -6.70
C VAL A 287 5.99 3.19 -7.22
N GLY A 288 5.94 1.93 -7.65
CA GLY A 288 7.16 1.29 -8.10
C GLY A 288 7.06 -0.14 -8.60
N ASN A 289 8.20 -0.63 -9.10
CA ASN A 289 8.28 -1.95 -9.70
C ASN A 289 9.67 -2.61 -9.62
N ASN A 290 9.68 -3.93 -9.81
CA ASN A 290 10.88 -4.78 -9.83
C ASN A 290 11.66 -4.75 -8.50
N PHE A 291 11.15 -5.52 -7.53
CA PHE A 291 11.65 -5.57 -6.16
C PHE A 291 12.23 -6.94 -5.78
N LEU A 292 13.32 -6.92 -5.02
CA LEU A 292 13.84 -8.09 -4.32
C LEU A 292 14.24 -7.70 -2.90
N PHE A 293 13.59 -8.30 -1.91
CA PHE A 293 13.90 -8.08 -0.50
C PHE A 293 14.19 -9.41 0.15
N ASP A 294 15.43 -9.59 0.58
CA ASP A 294 15.91 -10.83 1.17
C ASP A 294 16.24 -10.62 2.65
N LYS A 295 15.83 -11.58 3.49
CA LYS A 295 15.99 -11.53 4.95
C LYS A 295 15.58 -10.18 5.55
N CYS A 296 14.35 -9.75 5.32
CA CYS A 296 13.82 -8.50 5.87
C CYS A 296 12.78 -8.79 6.96
N GLY A 297 12.44 -7.76 7.74
CA GLY A 297 11.41 -7.84 8.75
C GLY A 297 10.03 -7.46 8.22
N THR A 298 9.81 -6.18 8.01
CA THR A 298 8.53 -5.65 7.51
C THR A 298 8.75 -5.04 6.12
N LEU A 299 7.92 -5.42 5.15
CA LEU A 299 7.93 -4.82 3.82
C LEU A 299 7.42 -3.38 3.87
N ILE A 300 6.20 -3.18 4.40
CA ILE A 300 5.57 -1.86 4.48
C ILE A 300 5.07 -1.62 5.91
N ASN A 301 5.47 -0.49 6.49
CA ASN A 301 4.85 0.09 7.66
C ASN A 301 4.29 1.45 7.27
N SER A 302 2.96 1.61 7.27
CA SER A 302 2.33 2.87 6.86
C SER A 302 1.15 3.25 7.74
N ASN A 303 1.02 4.55 8.00
CA ASN A 303 -0.16 5.17 8.63
C ASN A 303 -0.88 6.17 7.73
N ALA A 304 -0.52 6.21 6.45
CA ALA A 304 -0.97 7.24 5.54
C ALA A 304 -2.46 7.09 5.18
N SER A 305 -3.12 8.23 4.93
CA SER A 305 -4.55 8.40 4.65
C SER A 305 -4.74 8.88 3.21
N GLY A 306 -5.01 7.97 2.27
CA GLY A 306 -4.96 8.30 0.84
C GLY A 306 -5.52 7.26 -0.14
N ALA A 307 -6.15 7.74 -1.22
CA ALA A 307 -6.77 6.87 -2.21
C ALA A 307 -5.78 5.97 -2.99
N ARG A 308 -4.47 6.24 -2.97
CA ARG A 308 -3.43 5.36 -3.56
C ARG A 308 -2.11 5.58 -2.84
N ILE A 309 -1.98 4.94 -1.67
CA ILE A 309 -0.81 5.09 -0.80
C ILE A 309 0.35 4.23 -1.28
N VAL A 310 0.08 2.98 -1.66
CA VAL A 310 1.10 2.10 -2.24
C VAL A 310 0.57 1.53 -3.55
N ASP A 311 1.39 1.56 -4.58
CA ASP A 311 1.19 0.79 -5.80
C ASP A 311 2.50 0.16 -6.25
N PHE A 312 2.67 -1.11 -5.90
CA PHE A 312 3.86 -1.85 -6.23
C PHE A 312 3.58 -3.06 -7.12
N THR A 313 4.37 -3.19 -8.18
CA THR A 313 4.22 -4.27 -9.16
C THR A 313 5.51 -5.08 -9.32
N GLY A 314 5.41 -6.40 -9.15
CA GLY A 314 6.49 -7.34 -9.37
C GLY A 314 7.54 -7.29 -8.26
N GLY A 315 7.48 -8.25 -7.34
CA GLY A 315 8.44 -8.29 -6.24
C GLY A 315 8.56 -9.65 -5.55
N THR A 316 9.69 -9.88 -4.90
CA THR A 316 9.88 -10.99 -3.96
C THR A 316 10.25 -10.43 -2.58
N PHE A 317 9.58 -10.89 -1.54
CA PHE A 317 9.85 -10.52 -0.15
C PHE A 317 10.08 -11.76 0.69
N ILE A 318 11.26 -11.87 1.29
CA ILE A 318 11.68 -12.97 2.15
C ILE A 318 11.75 -12.45 3.59
N HIS A 319 10.90 -13.00 4.45
CA HIS A 319 10.74 -12.59 5.83
C HIS A 319 11.59 -13.43 6.78
N ASP A 320 12.52 -12.77 7.49
CA ASP A 320 13.41 -13.42 8.48
C ASP A 320 13.36 -12.75 9.86
N TYR A 321 13.02 -11.45 9.95
CA TYR A 321 13.20 -10.64 11.17
C TYR A 321 11.90 -9.94 11.62
N ALA A 322 10.94 -10.63 12.27
CA ALA A 322 9.73 -9.92 12.72
C ALA A 322 10.01 -9.02 13.94
N GLN A 323 10.03 -7.71 13.71
CA GLN A 323 10.00 -6.70 14.79
C GLN A 323 8.62 -6.11 15.00
N LEU A 324 7.87 -5.95 13.92
CA LEU A 324 6.51 -5.43 13.95
C LEU A 324 5.50 -6.57 13.82
N SER A 325 4.24 -6.24 14.07
CA SER A 325 3.16 -7.23 14.15
C SER A 325 2.83 -7.92 12.82
N GLY A 326 3.41 -7.53 11.68
CA GLY A 326 3.19 -8.21 10.40
C GLY A 326 4.23 -7.86 9.34
N MET A 327 4.23 -8.62 8.22
CA MET A 327 5.06 -8.30 7.05
C MET A 327 4.58 -7.01 6.36
N LEU A 328 3.27 -6.75 6.41
CA LEU A 328 2.69 -5.43 6.16
C LEU A 328 2.01 -4.95 7.44
N VAL A 329 2.28 -3.73 7.83
CA VAL A 329 1.65 -3.02 8.94
C VAL A 329 0.91 -1.83 8.35
N LEU A 330 -0.41 -1.96 8.24
CA LEU A 330 -1.28 -1.02 7.55
C LEU A 330 -2.17 -0.30 8.57
N LYS A 331 -2.02 1.01 8.63
CA LYS A 331 -2.80 1.91 9.47
C LYS A 331 -3.38 3.03 8.61
N ASN A 332 -4.41 3.67 9.12
CA ASN A 332 -5.02 4.89 8.61
C ASN A 332 -5.44 5.73 9.82
N THR A 333 -4.47 6.22 10.58
CA THR A 333 -4.76 6.86 11.88
C THR A 333 -5.57 8.15 11.71
N THR A 334 -5.38 8.87 10.61
CA THR A 334 -6.09 10.13 10.34
C THR A 334 -7.52 9.91 9.83
N GLN A 335 -7.82 8.76 9.21
CA GLN A 335 -9.15 8.36 8.71
C GLN A 335 -9.88 9.41 7.85
N THR A 336 -9.15 10.29 7.15
CA THR A 336 -9.76 11.33 6.30
C THR A 336 -10.35 10.75 5.00
N GLN A 337 -9.77 9.66 4.53
CA GLN A 337 -10.18 8.89 3.36
C GLN A 337 -9.68 7.45 3.50
N LEU A 338 -10.17 6.55 2.66
CA LEU A 338 -9.71 5.16 2.61
C LEU A 338 -8.26 5.08 2.13
N SER A 339 -7.40 4.44 2.91
CA SER A 339 -6.00 4.17 2.56
C SER A 339 -5.90 2.94 1.67
N GLN A 340 -5.53 3.12 0.40
CA GLN A 340 -5.45 2.00 -0.54
C GLN A 340 -4.00 1.58 -0.80
N TYR A 341 -3.77 0.27 -0.75
CA TYR A 341 -2.50 -0.39 -0.94
C TYR A 341 -2.66 -1.45 -2.03
N TYR A 342 -1.88 -1.35 -3.11
CA TYR A 342 -1.91 -2.24 -4.26
C TYR A 342 -0.61 -3.03 -4.34
N LEU A 343 -0.71 -4.35 -4.34
CA LEU A 343 0.40 -5.26 -4.59
C LEU A 343 0.04 -6.19 -5.74
N ASN A 344 0.74 -6.04 -6.86
CA ASN A 344 0.54 -6.85 -8.07
C ASN A 344 1.77 -7.74 -8.32
N GLY A 345 1.60 -9.05 -8.54
CA GLY A 345 2.68 -9.97 -8.90
C GLY A 345 3.75 -10.15 -7.83
N TRP A 346 3.35 -10.20 -6.55
CA TRP A 346 4.28 -10.32 -5.41
C TRP A 346 4.43 -11.76 -4.92
N LYS A 347 5.64 -12.16 -4.54
CA LYS A 347 5.94 -13.46 -3.92
C LYS A 347 6.48 -13.25 -2.51
N PHE A 348 5.77 -13.78 -1.52
CA PHE A 348 6.20 -13.81 -0.14
C PHE A 348 6.87 -15.16 0.16
N GLN A 349 7.92 -15.13 0.97
CA GLN A 349 8.65 -16.30 1.43
C GLN A 349 9.03 -16.11 2.90
N LEU A 350 9.32 -17.22 3.55
CA LEU A 350 9.87 -17.25 4.91
C LEU A 350 11.33 -17.72 4.81
N GLY A 351 12.21 -17.10 5.59
CA GLY A 351 13.57 -17.57 5.76
C GLY A 351 13.66 -19.02 6.24
N SER A 352 14.75 -19.68 5.88
CA SER A 352 15.10 -21.01 6.40
C SER A 352 16.60 -21.08 6.72
N PRO A 353 16.98 -21.18 8.01
CA PRO A 353 16.15 -21.02 9.20
C PRO A 353 15.62 -19.58 9.36
N LEU A 354 14.63 -19.38 10.22
CA LEU A 354 14.18 -18.03 10.63
C LEU A 354 15.17 -17.50 11.67
N GLU A 355 15.68 -16.29 11.46
CA GLU A 355 16.78 -15.70 12.26
C GLU A 355 16.29 -14.74 13.36
N GLY A 356 15.04 -14.27 13.27
CA GLY A 356 14.36 -13.43 14.26
C GLY A 356 13.09 -14.07 14.81
N ASP A 357 12.40 -13.35 15.69
CA ASP A 357 11.05 -13.71 16.11
C ASP A 357 10.14 -13.78 14.87
N THR A 358 9.18 -14.69 14.88
CA THR A 358 8.29 -14.90 13.74
C THR A 358 6.92 -14.30 14.04
N THR A 359 6.38 -13.54 13.09
CA THR A 359 4.94 -13.25 13.08
C THR A 359 4.25 -14.21 12.11
N ASP A 360 3.17 -14.85 12.56
CA ASP A 360 2.27 -15.61 11.68
C ASP A 360 1.31 -14.68 10.91
N ILE A 361 1.44 -13.36 11.09
CA ILE A 361 0.56 -12.36 10.50
C ILE A 361 1.25 -11.76 9.27
N PHE A 362 0.72 -12.06 8.08
CA PHE A 362 1.17 -11.45 6.83
C PHE A 362 0.72 -9.98 6.73
N PHE A 363 -0.56 -9.74 6.98
CA PHE A 363 -1.19 -8.43 6.87
C PHE A 363 -1.74 -8.02 8.24
N TYR A 364 -1.06 -7.09 8.89
CA TYR A 364 -1.50 -6.53 10.15
C TYR A 364 -2.20 -5.19 9.91
N PHE A 365 -3.48 -5.12 10.24
CA PHE A 365 -4.24 -3.88 10.25
C PHE A 365 -4.25 -3.30 11.66
N GLY A 366 -3.54 -2.18 11.84
CA GLY A 366 -3.37 -1.57 13.17
C GLY A 366 -4.58 -0.76 13.64
N ASP A 367 -5.43 -0.31 12.71
CA ASP A 367 -6.67 0.38 13.01
C ASP A 367 -7.88 -0.53 12.78
N SER A 368 -9.00 -0.20 13.44
CA SER A 368 -10.25 -0.97 13.33
C SER A 368 -10.79 -0.96 11.91
N ALA A 369 -10.65 0.13 11.15
CA ALA A 369 -11.10 0.23 9.76
C ALA A 369 -10.28 1.27 8.99
N GLY A 370 -10.52 1.38 7.68
CA GLY A 370 -10.00 2.48 6.86
C GLY A 370 -8.83 2.14 5.95
N CYS A 371 -8.42 0.88 5.92
CA CYS A 371 -7.46 0.38 4.94
C CYS A 371 -8.15 -0.50 3.90
N SER A 372 -7.61 -0.46 2.68
CA SER A 372 -7.96 -1.35 1.57
C SER A 372 -6.70 -1.94 1.00
N LEU A 373 -6.55 -3.25 1.05
CA LEU A 373 -5.43 -3.99 0.49
C LEU A 373 -5.91 -4.74 -0.76
N ILE A 374 -5.33 -4.43 -1.91
CA ILE A 374 -5.66 -5.01 -3.20
C ILE A 374 -4.47 -5.84 -3.65
N LEU A 375 -4.69 -7.15 -3.77
CA LEU A 375 -3.68 -8.15 -4.04
C LEU A 375 -4.00 -8.80 -5.38
N ASN A 376 -3.15 -8.66 -6.38
CA ASN A 376 -3.34 -9.36 -7.66
C ASN A 376 -2.12 -10.23 -7.94
N GLU A 377 -2.34 -11.51 -8.28
CA GLU A 377 -1.28 -12.48 -8.56
C GLU A 377 -0.25 -12.59 -7.41
N VAL A 378 -0.72 -12.47 -6.16
CA VAL A 378 0.16 -12.53 -4.98
C VAL A 378 0.31 -13.96 -4.48
N VAL A 379 1.54 -14.40 -4.24
CA VAL A 379 1.86 -15.75 -3.72
C VAL A 379 2.35 -15.65 -2.28
N ILE A 380 1.78 -16.47 -1.40
CA ILE A 380 2.06 -16.51 0.04
C ILE A 380 2.35 -17.97 0.44
N PRO A 381 3.33 -18.24 1.32
CA PRO A 381 3.61 -19.61 1.76
C PRO A 381 2.49 -20.13 2.67
N SER A 382 2.20 -21.43 2.60
CA SER A 382 1.22 -22.07 3.47
C SER A 382 1.79 -22.29 4.87
N LYS A 383 1.75 -21.28 5.73
CA LYS A 383 2.13 -21.38 7.15
C LYS A 383 1.29 -20.43 8.01
N GLY A 384 0.92 -20.87 9.21
CA GLY A 384 0.25 -20.05 10.23
C GLY A 384 -1.27 -20.02 10.14
N THR A 385 -1.89 -19.28 11.07
CA THR A 385 -3.33 -18.95 11.01
C THR A 385 -3.48 -17.73 10.11
N LEU A 386 -4.02 -17.93 8.91
CA LEU A 386 -4.19 -16.86 7.93
C LEU A 386 -5.32 -15.89 8.35
N LYS A 387 -5.04 -15.03 9.32
CA LYS A 387 -5.93 -13.92 9.68
C LYS A 387 -5.69 -12.80 8.68
N LEU A 388 -6.38 -12.88 7.54
CA LEU A 388 -6.24 -11.88 6.48
C LEU A 388 -6.64 -10.48 6.97
N ASN A 389 -7.51 -10.36 7.98
CA ASN A 389 -8.03 -9.09 8.48
C ASN A 389 -7.95 -9.00 10.02
N ASN A 390 -8.21 -7.81 10.57
CA ASN A 390 -8.36 -7.61 12.00
C ASN A 390 -9.60 -8.35 12.55
N ILE A 391 -9.73 -8.41 13.88
CA ILE A 391 -10.84 -9.13 14.57
C ILE A 391 -12.22 -8.62 14.14
N LEU A 392 -12.32 -7.34 13.78
CA LEU A 392 -13.58 -6.70 13.37
C LEU A 392 -13.91 -6.89 11.88
N GLN A 393 -12.96 -7.40 11.08
CA GLN A 393 -13.08 -7.63 9.64
C GLN A 393 -13.56 -6.40 8.83
N SER A 394 -13.22 -5.19 9.30
CA SER A 394 -13.72 -3.93 8.74
C SER A 394 -12.74 -3.18 7.83
N ASN A 395 -11.64 -3.83 7.43
CA ASN A 395 -10.78 -3.39 6.34
C ASN A 395 -11.13 -4.15 5.05
N ILE A 396 -10.88 -3.52 3.90
CA ILE A 396 -11.16 -4.14 2.60
C ILE A 396 -9.94 -4.96 2.16
N ILE A 397 -10.17 -6.18 1.69
CA ILE A 397 -9.13 -7.00 1.06
C ILE A 397 -9.70 -7.63 -0.20
N ASN A 398 -9.08 -7.35 -1.35
CA ASN A 398 -9.61 -7.74 -2.66
C ASN A 398 -8.52 -8.37 -3.53
N GLY A 399 -8.96 -9.13 -4.55
CA GLY A 399 -8.15 -9.62 -5.66
C GLY A 399 -7.71 -11.08 -5.50
N ASP A 400 -6.71 -11.51 -6.26
CA ASP A 400 -6.30 -12.91 -6.35
C ASP A 400 -5.01 -13.20 -5.59
N ILE A 401 -5.08 -14.19 -4.70
CA ILE A 401 -3.90 -14.72 -3.98
C ILE A 401 -3.72 -16.22 -4.21
N THR A 402 -2.49 -16.69 -4.11
CA THR A 402 -2.13 -18.11 -4.07
C THR A 402 -1.46 -18.41 -2.75
N ILE A 403 -2.02 -19.33 -1.96
CA ILE A 403 -1.45 -19.78 -0.68
C ILE A 403 -1.00 -21.22 -0.82
N GLY A 404 0.32 -21.45 -0.76
CA GLY A 404 0.90 -22.75 -1.09
C GLY A 404 0.53 -23.17 -2.52
N SER A 405 -0.30 -24.19 -2.66
CA SER A 405 -0.81 -24.68 -3.96
C SER A 405 -2.23 -24.23 -4.29
N ARG A 406 -2.88 -23.44 -3.44
CA ARG A 406 -4.30 -23.06 -3.57
C ARG A 406 -4.43 -21.63 -4.06
N ARG A 407 -5.13 -21.41 -5.17
CA ARG A 407 -5.60 -20.07 -5.56
C ARG A 407 -6.87 -19.74 -4.79
N ILE A 408 -6.97 -18.51 -4.31
CA ILE A 408 -8.11 -17.97 -3.58
C ILE A 408 -8.42 -16.61 -4.18
N SER A 409 -9.65 -16.47 -4.67
CA SER A 409 -10.22 -15.19 -5.09
C SER A 409 -10.80 -14.48 -3.86
N LEU A 410 -10.23 -13.34 -3.49
CA LEU A 410 -10.68 -12.52 -2.37
C LEU A 410 -11.79 -11.59 -2.86
N ASN A 411 -13.02 -11.93 -2.49
CA ASN A 411 -14.18 -11.10 -2.78
C ASN A 411 -14.20 -9.86 -1.89
N ARG A 412 -14.63 -8.75 -2.47
CA ARG A 412 -14.77 -7.47 -1.77
C ARG A 412 -15.76 -7.61 -0.62
N THR A 413 -15.27 -7.72 0.61
CA THR A 413 -16.11 -7.53 1.78
C THR A 413 -16.38 -6.03 1.90
N TYR A 414 -17.60 -5.60 1.54
CA TYR A 414 -18.02 -4.18 1.53
C TYR A 414 -18.07 -3.52 2.92
N ASN A 415 -17.57 -4.18 3.95
CA ASN A 415 -17.54 -3.66 5.31
C ASN A 415 -16.35 -2.71 5.46
N ASN A 416 -16.49 -1.48 4.99
CA ASN A 416 -15.58 -0.41 5.38
C ASN A 416 -16.33 0.62 6.24
N LEU A 417 -15.88 0.73 7.49
CA LEU A 417 -16.51 1.50 8.56
C LEU A 417 -15.93 2.92 8.70
N VAL A 418 -15.06 3.37 7.79
CA VAL A 418 -14.67 4.78 7.82
C VAL A 418 -15.84 5.60 7.33
N THR A 419 -16.33 6.48 8.22
CA THR A 419 -17.23 7.57 7.86
C THR A 419 -16.51 8.41 6.81
N ASN A 420 -16.73 8.12 5.54
CA ASN A 420 -16.05 8.79 4.45
C ASN A 420 -16.56 10.22 4.38
N SER A 421 -15.88 11.12 5.08
CA SER A 421 -16.28 12.51 5.19
C SER A 421 -16.17 13.29 3.87
N ARG A 422 -15.61 12.67 2.83
CA ARG A 422 -15.38 13.25 1.51
C ARG A 422 -16.25 12.65 0.39
N LEU A 423 -16.99 11.57 0.63
CA LEU A 423 -17.96 11.04 -0.36
C LEU A 423 -19.27 11.84 -0.44
N LEU A 424 -19.46 12.78 0.48
CA LEU A 424 -20.44 13.86 0.37
C LEU A 424 -19.73 15.12 0.89
N SER A 425 -18.81 15.66 0.09
CA SER A 425 -18.35 17.03 0.31
C SER A 425 -19.60 17.89 0.46
N VAL A 426 -19.73 18.63 1.55
CA VAL A 426 -20.87 19.54 1.74
C VAL A 426 -20.50 20.84 1.05
N ASP A 427 -21.27 21.24 0.07
CA ASP A 427 -21.13 22.56 -0.54
C ASP A 427 -21.43 23.61 0.55
N LEU A 428 -20.45 24.46 0.83
CA LEU A 428 -20.52 25.46 1.89
C LEU A 428 -21.58 26.54 1.63
N ASN A 429 -22.00 26.73 0.37
CA ASN A 429 -23.01 27.72 0.00
C ASN A 429 -24.43 27.17 0.16
N THR A 430 -24.64 25.91 -0.19
CA THR A 430 -25.97 25.27 -0.17
C THR A 430 -26.20 24.39 1.06
N ASN A 431 -25.14 24.08 1.81
CA ASN A 431 -25.12 23.17 2.96
C ASN A 431 -25.69 21.78 2.64
N MET A 432 -25.49 21.33 1.41
CA MET A 432 -25.95 20.05 0.85
C MET A 432 -24.76 19.23 0.32
N PRO A 433 -24.89 17.90 0.19
CA PRO A 433 -23.88 17.11 -0.51
C PRO A 433 -23.67 17.58 -1.96
N VAL A 434 -22.41 17.74 -2.36
CA VAL A 434 -21.98 18.10 -3.72
C VAL A 434 -22.52 17.06 -4.71
N ASP A 435 -23.02 17.53 -5.85
CA ASP A 435 -23.66 16.74 -6.91
C ASP A 435 -24.95 16.01 -6.51
N PHE A 436 -25.59 16.43 -5.42
CA PHE A 436 -26.96 16.04 -5.07
C PHE A 436 -27.90 17.23 -5.16
N GLN A 437 -29.17 16.92 -5.36
CA GLN A 437 -30.25 17.88 -5.46
C GLN A 437 -31.33 17.58 -4.43
N LYS A 438 -32.09 18.61 -4.10
CA LYS A 438 -33.28 18.49 -3.28
C LYS A 438 -34.44 18.04 -4.17
N SER A 439 -35.04 16.89 -3.88
CA SER A 439 -36.31 16.49 -4.50
C SER A 439 -37.47 16.99 -3.63
N GLY A 440 -38.45 17.66 -4.23
CA GLY A 440 -39.66 18.12 -3.56
C GLY A 440 -39.46 19.33 -2.63
N ALA A 441 -40.43 20.24 -2.61
CA ALA A 441 -40.37 21.47 -1.81
C ALA A 441 -40.26 21.22 -0.29
N ASN A 442 -40.79 20.09 0.18
CA ASN A 442 -40.90 19.71 1.60
C ASN A 442 -39.66 19.02 2.20
N THR A 443 -38.57 18.91 1.45
CA THR A 443 -37.31 18.30 1.93
C THR A 443 -36.41 19.34 2.59
N PHE A 444 -35.76 18.98 3.69
CA PHE A 444 -34.74 19.79 4.33
C PHE A 444 -33.44 19.02 4.40
N ILE A 445 -32.34 19.70 4.08
CA ILE A 445 -31.00 19.13 4.09
C ILE A 445 -30.10 20.04 4.92
N LYS A 446 -29.45 19.48 5.92
CA LYS A 446 -28.46 20.18 6.74
C LYS A 446 -27.20 19.34 6.83
N GLY A 447 -26.20 19.68 6.01
CA GLY A 447 -24.99 18.88 5.85
C GLY A 447 -25.31 17.52 5.23
N ARG A 448 -25.39 16.48 6.06
CA ARG A 448 -25.69 15.09 5.62
C ARG A 448 -27.03 14.56 6.11
N GLU A 449 -27.76 15.35 6.87
CA GLU A 449 -29.05 14.95 7.44
C GLU A 449 -30.17 15.41 6.54
N VAL A 450 -31.00 14.44 6.14
CA VAL A 450 -32.17 14.66 5.29
C VAL A 450 -33.42 14.43 6.14
N THR A 451 -34.31 15.41 6.14
CA THR A 451 -35.63 15.36 6.80
C THR A 451 -36.71 15.93 5.87
N SER A 452 -37.98 15.83 6.28
CA SER A 452 -39.09 16.46 5.57
C SER A 452 -40.12 17.08 6.51
N SER A 453 -41.00 17.93 5.97
CA SER A 453 -42.20 18.43 6.66
C SER A 453 -43.41 17.49 6.58
N TYR A 454 -43.30 16.35 5.89
CA TYR A 454 -44.42 15.42 5.76
C TYR A 454 -44.71 14.70 7.08
N THR A 455 -45.98 14.56 7.44
CA THR A 455 -46.41 13.79 8.62
C THR A 455 -46.39 12.28 8.36
N THR A 456 -46.67 11.86 7.13
CA THR A 456 -46.61 10.49 6.63
C THR A 456 -45.80 10.43 5.34
N VAL A 457 -44.97 9.39 5.18
CA VAL A 457 -44.13 9.16 4.01
C VAL A 457 -44.36 7.73 3.47
N ASN A 458 -44.28 7.57 2.16
CA ASN A 458 -44.50 6.32 1.42
C ASN A 458 -43.70 6.32 0.09
N GLU A 459 -43.81 5.27 -0.71
CA GLU A 459 -43.12 5.12 -2.00
C GLU A 459 -43.44 6.20 -3.05
N ASP A 460 -44.57 6.90 -2.88
CA ASP A 460 -44.99 8.02 -3.74
C ASP A 460 -44.52 9.39 -3.25
N SER A 461 -43.81 9.43 -2.12
CA SER A 461 -43.27 10.68 -1.59
C SER A 461 -42.26 11.27 -2.57
N ILE A 462 -42.44 12.55 -2.90
CA ILE A 462 -41.50 13.28 -3.78
C ILE A 462 -40.39 14.00 -3.00
N ALA A 463 -40.43 13.94 -1.66
CA ALA A 463 -39.43 14.56 -0.80
C ALA A 463 -38.25 13.62 -0.54
N GLY A 464 -37.04 14.05 -0.90
CA GLY A 464 -35.84 13.28 -0.67
C GLY A 464 -34.56 13.94 -1.16
N LEU A 465 -33.46 13.21 -1.00
CA LEU A 465 -32.16 13.56 -1.55
C LEU A 465 -32.00 12.87 -2.91
N LEU A 466 -31.87 13.66 -3.97
CA LEU A 466 -31.81 13.19 -5.36
C LEU A 466 -30.38 13.19 -5.88
N LYS A 467 -29.94 12.06 -6.43
CA LYS A 467 -28.78 11.97 -7.29
C LYS A 467 -29.24 11.84 -8.73
N ARG A 468 -28.90 12.82 -9.56
CA ARG A 468 -29.08 12.75 -11.01
C ARG A 468 -27.77 12.36 -11.68
N VAL A 469 -27.81 11.36 -12.56
CA VAL A 469 -26.71 10.97 -13.44
C VAL A 469 -27.17 11.22 -14.87
N LEU A 470 -26.33 11.90 -15.66
CA LEU A 470 -26.60 12.28 -17.04
C LEU A 470 -25.67 11.52 -17.99
N ASP A 471 -26.00 11.55 -19.29
CA ASP A 471 -25.19 11.03 -20.39
C ASP A 471 -24.79 9.54 -20.25
N VAL A 472 -25.66 8.73 -19.63
CA VAL A 472 -25.44 7.30 -19.44
C VAL A 472 -25.65 6.55 -20.78
N ASN A 473 -24.62 6.53 -21.62
CA ASN A 473 -24.61 5.87 -22.93
C ASN A 473 -24.31 4.36 -22.82
N TYR A 474 -25.14 3.62 -22.08
CA TYR A 474 -24.97 2.18 -21.87
C TYR A 474 -26.20 1.39 -22.33
N ASN A 475 -25.97 0.28 -23.03
CA ASN A 475 -27.02 -0.64 -23.47
C ASN A 475 -26.89 -1.96 -22.69
N GLY A 476 -27.84 -2.23 -21.81
CA GLY A 476 -27.86 -3.43 -20.97
C GLY A 476 -28.52 -3.23 -19.61
N PRO A 477 -28.53 -4.26 -18.75
CA PRO A 477 -29.07 -4.12 -17.40
C PRO A 477 -28.26 -3.13 -16.58
N MET A 478 -28.93 -2.30 -15.80
CA MET A 478 -28.32 -1.34 -14.88
C MET A 478 -28.85 -1.57 -13.47
N SER A 479 -27.99 -1.36 -12.49
CA SER A 479 -28.33 -1.53 -11.09
C SER A 479 -28.00 -0.33 -10.24
N VAL A 480 -28.86 -0.08 -9.28
CA VAL A 480 -28.72 0.99 -8.30
C VAL A 480 -28.55 0.37 -6.92
N VAL A 481 -27.50 0.78 -6.22
CA VAL A 481 -27.26 0.40 -4.83
C VAL A 481 -27.08 1.65 -4.00
N VAL A 482 -27.87 1.76 -2.93
CA VAL A 482 -27.78 2.89 -1.99
C VAL A 482 -27.50 2.37 -0.59
N TYR A 483 -26.58 3.02 0.10
CA TYR A 483 -26.22 2.73 1.48
C TYR A 483 -26.57 3.93 2.37
N ALA A 484 -27.15 3.67 3.54
CA ALA A 484 -27.45 4.67 4.55
C ALA A 484 -27.04 4.20 5.95
N THR A 485 -26.52 5.14 6.76
CA THR A 485 -26.12 4.88 8.17
C THR A 485 -27.27 5.10 9.15
N ALA A 486 -28.29 5.84 8.73
CA ALA A 486 -29.53 6.02 9.45
C ALA A 486 -30.63 6.28 8.43
N ILE A 487 -31.82 5.69 8.61
CA ILE A 487 -32.96 5.90 7.71
C ILE A 487 -34.16 6.53 8.40
N GLY A 488 -34.21 6.57 9.74
CA GLY A 488 -35.42 6.94 10.44
C GLY A 488 -36.59 6.03 10.03
N ASN A 489 -37.70 6.63 9.61
CA ASN A 489 -38.81 5.93 8.93
C ASN A 489 -38.86 6.20 7.41
N SER A 490 -37.73 6.53 6.80
CA SER A 490 -37.63 6.64 5.34
C SER A 490 -38.20 5.38 4.68
N PRO A 491 -39.11 5.51 3.70
CA PRO A 491 -39.76 4.36 3.08
C PRO A 491 -38.79 3.58 2.18
N GLY A 492 -37.78 4.22 1.59
CA GLY A 492 -36.87 3.54 0.67
C GLY A 492 -36.19 4.45 -0.34
N VAL A 493 -35.82 3.85 -1.46
CA VAL A 493 -35.19 4.52 -2.61
C VAL A 493 -36.08 4.36 -3.84
N LYS A 494 -36.31 5.49 -4.52
CA LYS A 494 -37.02 5.55 -5.79
C LYS A 494 -36.04 5.80 -6.92
N LEU A 495 -36.17 5.03 -7.98
CA LEU A 495 -35.42 5.16 -9.22
C LEU A 495 -36.35 5.64 -10.32
N SER A 496 -35.91 6.62 -11.10
CA SER A 496 -36.52 6.97 -12.38
C SER A 496 -35.44 7.08 -13.47
N ALA A 497 -35.70 6.54 -14.67
CA ALA A 497 -34.80 6.67 -15.81
C ALA A 497 -35.57 7.12 -17.06
N THR A 498 -35.03 8.09 -17.80
CA THR A 498 -35.63 8.66 -19.02
C THR A 498 -34.59 8.84 -20.12
N ASP A 499 -35.06 9.00 -21.36
CA ASP A 499 -34.23 9.36 -22.51
C ASP A 499 -33.78 10.84 -22.46
N ASP A 500 -32.97 11.25 -23.43
CA ASP A 500 -32.47 12.64 -23.57
C ASP A 500 -33.59 13.66 -23.78
N ASN A 501 -34.79 13.22 -24.19
CA ASN A 501 -35.94 14.09 -24.48
C ASN A 501 -36.90 14.23 -23.30
N PHE A 502 -36.63 13.57 -22.16
CA PHE A 502 -37.55 13.47 -21.02
C PHE A 502 -38.94 12.92 -21.43
N ASP A 503 -39.00 11.96 -22.35
CA ASP A 503 -40.28 11.35 -22.73
C ASP A 503 -40.83 10.49 -21.57
N GLU A 504 -41.84 11.01 -20.88
CA GLU A 504 -42.51 10.31 -19.78
C GLU A 504 -43.16 8.98 -20.22
N ASN A 505 -43.41 8.77 -21.51
CA ASN A 505 -43.96 7.51 -22.02
C ASN A 505 -42.96 6.35 -21.99
N THR A 506 -41.67 6.64 -21.98
CA THR A 506 -40.59 5.62 -21.94
C THR A 506 -39.98 5.48 -20.54
N LYS A 507 -40.42 6.28 -19.57
CA LYS A 507 -39.83 6.34 -18.24
C LYS A 507 -39.93 5.02 -17.49
N ILE A 508 -38.78 4.53 -17.01
CA ILE A 508 -38.77 3.48 -15.97
C ILE A 508 -38.92 4.15 -14.62
N SER A 509 -39.84 3.65 -13.78
CA SER A 509 -39.93 4.01 -12.36
C SER A 509 -39.94 2.75 -11.52
N GLN A 510 -39.03 2.66 -10.55
CA GLN A 510 -38.94 1.54 -9.62
C GLN A 510 -38.77 2.05 -8.19
N PHE A 511 -39.19 1.24 -7.22
CA PHE A 511 -39.04 1.52 -5.80
C PHE A 511 -38.55 0.26 -5.08
N THR A 512 -37.71 0.45 -4.08
CA THR A 512 -37.34 -0.60 -3.13
C THR A 512 -37.29 -0.03 -1.73
N GLU A 513 -37.71 -0.85 -0.78
CA GLU A 513 -37.53 -0.58 0.64
C GLU A 513 -36.08 -0.79 1.07
N TRP A 514 -35.74 -0.29 2.26
CA TRP A 514 -34.47 -0.54 2.91
C TRP A 514 -34.43 -1.95 3.53
N SER A 515 -33.39 -2.71 3.25
CA SER A 515 -33.00 -3.90 4.02
C SER A 515 -31.88 -3.54 5.01
N LEU A 516 -31.83 -4.20 6.17
CA LEU A 516 -30.69 -4.08 7.07
C LEU A 516 -29.64 -5.13 6.70
N GLU A 517 -28.43 -4.68 6.39
CA GLU A 517 -27.30 -5.55 6.07
C GLU A 517 -26.04 -5.10 6.81
N GLY A 518 -25.71 -5.86 7.85
CA GLY A 518 -24.67 -5.47 8.79
C GLY A 518 -25.02 -4.15 9.48
N PRO A 519 -24.13 -3.14 9.47
CA PRO A 519 -24.37 -1.84 10.12
C PRO A 519 -25.08 -0.81 9.24
N TYR A 520 -25.42 -1.15 7.99
CA TYR A 520 -26.04 -0.22 7.04
C TYR A 520 -27.46 -0.65 6.67
N TYR A 521 -28.26 0.34 6.33
CA TYR A 521 -29.49 0.16 5.57
C TYR A 521 -29.15 0.21 4.08
N VAL A 522 -29.60 -0.77 3.33
CA VAL A 522 -29.26 -0.96 1.92
C VAL A 522 -30.52 -1.03 1.08
N ALA A 523 -30.51 -0.38 -0.09
CA ALA A 523 -31.58 -0.44 -1.08
C ALA A 523 -30.97 -0.86 -2.42
N ARG A 524 -31.54 -1.88 -3.07
CA ARG A 524 -31.06 -2.44 -4.34
C ARG A 524 -32.15 -2.50 -5.38
N LEU A 525 -31.86 -1.98 -6.57
CA LEU A 525 -32.74 -2.01 -7.74
C LEU A 525 -31.97 -2.52 -8.95
N SER A 526 -32.64 -3.27 -9.81
CA SER A 526 -32.09 -3.74 -11.09
C SER A 526 -33.09 -3.53 -12.20
N THR A 527 -32.60 -3.03 -13.32
CA THR A 527 -33.33 -2.90 -14.58
C THR A 527 -32.88 -4.02 -15.52
N THR A 528 -33.81 -4.68 -16.21
CA THR A 528 -33.57 -5.92 -16.96
C THR A 528 -33.14 -5.71 -18.41
N SER A 529 -33.39 -4.53 -18.96
CA SER A 529 -33.05 -4.11 -20.33
C SER A 529 -33.31 -2.62 -20.43
N THR A 530 -32.36 -1.86 -21.00
CA THR A 530 -32.53 -0.43 -21.22
C THR A 530 -32.50 -0.16 -22.72
N GLU A 531 -33.57 0.41 -23.28
CA GLU A 531 -33.38 1.33 -24.40
C GLU A 531 -32.50 2.49 -23.89
N LEU A 532 -31.84 3.26 -24.76
CA LEU A 532 -30.81 4.27 -24.40
C LEU A 532 -31.32 5.35 -23.42
N TYR A 533 -31.43 5.04 -22.12
CA TYR A 533 -31.77 6.00 -21.06
C TYR A 533 -30.51 6.73 -20.63
N SER A 534 -30.48 8.02 -20.91
CA SER A 534 -29.34 8.88 -20.61
C SER A 534 -29.45 9.57 -19.25
N ILE A 535 -30.66 9.71 -18.70
CA ILE A 535 -30.92 10.43 -17.44
C ILE A 535 -31.43 9.47 -16.38
N TRP A 536 -30.71 9.38 -15.26
CA TRP A 536 -31.02 8.50 -14.13
C TRP A 536 -31.18 9.31 -12.85
N ASP A 537 -32.38 9.27 -12.28
CA ASP A 537 -32.76 9.92 -11.04
C ASP A 537 -32.91 8.90 -9.91
N ILE A 538 -32.02 8.97 -8.94
CA ILE A 538 -32.00 8.10 -7.75
C ILE A 538 -32.36 8.96 -6.54
N CYS A 539 -33.59 8.84 -6.05
CA CYS A 539 -34.11 9.62 -4.95
C CYS A 539 -34.19 8.78 -3.67
N CYS A 540 -33.39 9.14 -2.66
CA CYS A 540 -33.49 8.60 -1.32
C CYS A 540 -34.58 9.35 -0.55
N LEU A 541 -35.70 8.69 -0.27
CA LEU A 541 -36.90 9.34 0.26
C LEU A 541 -36.69 9.79 1.70
N ALA A 542 -37.03 11.04 2.01
CA ALA A 542 -36.85 11.60 3.34
C ALA A 542 -37.81 10.93 4.36
N PRO A 543 -37.41 10.81 5.63
CA PRO A 543 -38.30 10.38 6.69
C PRO A 543 -39.39 11.44 6.95
N SER A 544 -40.45 11.05 7.64
CA SER A 544 -41.47 11.99 8.12
C SER A 544 -40.89 12.93 9.19
N VAL A 545 -41.59 14.03 9.48
CA VAL A 545 -41.17 15.06 10.44
C VAL A 545 -40.85 14.50 11.84
N ASN A 546 -41.49 13.40 12.23
CA ASN A 546 -41.26 12.70 13.52
C ASN A 546 -40.47 11.39 13.35
N GLY A 547 -40.06 11.08 12.13
CA GLY A 547 -39.48 9.80 11.74
C GLY A 547 -37.98 9.67 11.98
N GLY A 548 -37.32 10.72 12.46
CA GLY A 548 -35.86 10.77 12.60
C GLY A 548 -35.19 11.40 11.38
N VAL A 549 -33.97 10.96 11.07
CA VAL A 549 -33.16 11.51 9.97
C VAL A 549 -32.68 10.41 9.04
N LEU A 550 -32.63 10.72 7.74
CA LEU A 550 -31.92 9.92 6.76
C LEU A 550 -30.49 10.46 6.61
N ARG A 551 -29.50 9.57 6.68
CA ARG A 551 -28.09 9.85 6.42
C ARG A 551 -27.56 8.88 5.37
N VAL A 552 -27.59 9.32 4.11
CA VAL A 552 -27.07 8.56 2.97
C VAL A 552 -25.54 8.55 3.05
N HIS A 553 -24.95 7.38 2.82
CA HIS A 553 -23.51 7.15 2.79
C HIS A 553 -22.98 7.14 1.36
N SER A 554 -23.63 6.39 0.47
CA SER A 554 -23.25 6.32 -0.95
C SER A 554 -24.44 5.92 -1.84
N VAL A 555 -24.39 6.35 -3.10
CA VAL A 555 -25.31 5.97 -4.19
C VAL A 555 -24.44 5.51 -5.34
N GLU A 556 -24.68 4.29 -5.83
CA GLU A 556 -23.93 3.67 -6.91
C GLU A 556 -24.89 3.30 -8.04
N LEU A 557 -24.53 3.67 -9.28
CA LEU A 557 -25.19 3.25 -10.51
C LEU A 557 -24.19 2.42 -11.31
N ILE A 558 -24.51 1.15 -11.56
CA ILE A 558 -23.55 0.15 -12.04
C ILE A 558 -24.12 -0.53 -13.29
N PRO A 559 -23.33 -0.67 -14.38
CA PRO A 559 -23.68 -1.54 -15.50
C PRO A 559 -23.60 -3.02 -15.09
N SER A 560 -24.67 -3.77 -15.36
CA SER A 560 -24.99 -5.16 -14.95
C SER A 560 -26.16 -5.21 -13.95
N SER A 561 -26.93 -6.31 -13.97
CA SER A 561 -27.72 -6.70 -12.80
C SER A 561 -26.78 -6.76 -11.61
N VAL A 562 -27.19 -6.21 -10.46
CA VAL A 562 -26.41 -6.17 -9.21
C VAL A 562 -25.67 -7.47 -9.13
N PHE A 563 -24.34 -7.39 -9.00
CA PHE A 563 -23.51 -8.51 -8.59
C PHE A 563 -24.35 -9.36 -7.66
N SER A 564 -24.78 -10.53 -8.15
CA SER A 564 -25.07 -11.61 -7.24
C SER A 564 -23.86 -11.62 -6.32
N TYR A 565 -24.08 -11.66 -5.00
CA TYR A 565 -23.02 -12.22 -4.17
C TYR A 565 -22.67 -13.54 -4.86
N SER A 566 -21.54 -13.58 -5.55
CA SER A 566 -21.03 -14.85 -5.98
C SER A 566 -20.69 -15.52 -4.66
N SER A 567 -21.39 -16.61 -4.38
CA SER A 567 -20.85 -17.64 -3.53
C SER A 567 -19.64 -18.31 -4.18
N GLU A 568 -19.16 -17.80 -5.32
CA GLU A 568 -17.81 -18.00 -5.84
C GLU A 568 -16.79 -17.36 -4.90
N VAL A 569 -16.69 -17.93 -3.70
CA VAL A 569 -15.43 -18.55 -3.37
C VAL A 569 -15.14 -19.49 -4.53
N GLU A 570 -14.13 -19.19 -5.36
CA GLU A 570 -13.44 -20.27 -6.04
C GLU A 570 -13.02 -21.25 -4.95
N GLU A 571 -13.84 -22.27 -4.71
CA GLU A 571 -13.45 -23.38 -3.85
C GLU A 571 -12.20 -24.01 -4.49
N PRO A 572 -11.21 -24.41 -3.68
CA PRO A 572 -10.06 -25.14 -4.18
C PRO A 572 -10.57 -26.30 -5.03
N PRO A 573 -9.86 -26.72 -6.10
CA PRO A 573 -10.11 -28.04 -6.64
C PRO A 573 -9.94 -29.03 -5.48
N LEU A 574 -11.05 -29.57 -4.99
CA LEU A 574 -11.04 -30.63 -4.01
C LEU A 574 -10.21 -31.75 -4.64
N LEU A 575 -9.11 -32.10 -3.98
CA LEU A 575 -8.33 -33.25 -4.36
C LEU A 575 -9.28 -34.44 -4.44
N LYS A 576 -9.21 -35.21 -5.53
CA LYS A 576 -9.99 -36.44 -5.81
C LYS A 576 -10.01 -37.47 -4.67
N SER A 577 -9.27 -37.25 -3.59
CA SER A 577 -9.08 -38.13 -2.46
C SER A 577 -9.93 -37.80 -1.22
N GLN A 578 -10.76 -36.75 -1.22
CA GLN A 578 -11.63 -36.43 -0.06
C GLN A 578 -13.04 -36.03 -0.54
N VAL A 579 -14.06 -36.72 0.00
CA VAL A 579 -15.51 -36.58 -0.25
C VAL A 579 -16.03 -37.28 -1.52
N GLY A 580 -16.70 -38.43 -1.36
CA GLY A 580 -17.51 -39.01 -2.42
C GLY A 580 -18.75 -38.16 -2.65
N SER A 581 -18.84 -37.44 -3.77
CA SER A 581 -20.10 -36.85 -4.23
C SER A 581 -20.99 -37.94 -4.80
N ILE A 582 -22.17 -38.17 -4.23
CA ILE A 582 -23.15 -39.10 -4.78
C ILE A 582 -24.30 -38.29 -5.37
N ALA A 583 -24.44 -38.37 -6.69
CA ALA A 583 -25.61 -37.88 -7.42
C ALA A 583 -26.55 -39.05 -7.71
N THR A 584 -27.86 -38.84 -7.52
CA THR A 584 -28.87 -39.81 -7.89
C THR A 584 -30.18 -39.13 -8.25
N THR A 585 -31.16 -39.93 -8.67
CA THR A 585 -32.52 -39.48 -8.91
C THR A 585 -33.44 -40.11 -7.88
N MET A 586 -34.39 -39.33 -7.39
CA MET A 586 -35.35 -39.73 -6.38
C MET A 586 -36.74 -39.28 -6.82
N ASP A 587 -37.69 -40.20 -6.85
CA ASP A 587 -39.09 -39.86 -7.10
C ASP A 587 -39.73 -39.41 -5.79
N LEU A 588 -40.31 -38.21 -5.82
CA LEU A 588 -41.01 -37.60 -4.69
C LEU A 588 -42.52 -37.67 -4.93
N PRO A 589 -43.29 -38.25 -4.00
CA PRO A 589 -44.73 -38.06 -3.98
C PRO A 589 -45.06 -36.59 -3.66
N ALA A 590 -46.06 -36.03 -4.34
CA ALA A 590 -46.49 -34.66 -4.11
C ALA A 590 -46.84 -34.43 -2.62
N ASN A 591 -46.40 -33.30 -2.07
CA ASN A 591 -46.62 -32.84 -0.70
C ASN A 591 -46.18 -33.81 0.41
N THR A 592 -45.23 -34.71 0.12
CA THR A 592 -44.77 -35.73 1.08
C THR A 592 -43.27 -35.58 1.39
N ASN A 593 -42.91 -35.52 2.67
CA ASN A 593 -41.52 -35.56 3.11
C ASN A 593 -40.95 -36.97 2.91
N THR A 594 -39.95 -37.09 2.03
CA THR A 594 -39.34 -38.37 1.69
C THR A 594 -37.89 -38.38 2.16
N MET A 595 -37.50 -39.40 2.93
CA MET A 595 -36.14 -39.56 3.44
C MET A 595 -35.15 -39.90 2.34
N VAL A 596 -33.99 -39.24 2.36
CA VAL A 596 -32.86 -39.60 1.50
C VAL A 596 -32.34 -40.99 1.90
N LYS A 597 -32.13 -41.86 0.89
CA LYS A 597 -31.68 -43.24 1.10
C LYS A 597 -30.28 -43.27 1.73
N ARG A 598 -30.04 -44.24 2.62
CA ARG A 598 -28.73 -44.43 3.30
C ARG A 598 -27.55 -44.57 2.34
N SER A 599 -27.80 -45.12 1.15
CA SER A 599 -26.79 -45.28 0.09
C SER A 599 -26.33 -43.94 -0.52
N ILE A 600 -27.04 -42.85 -0.24
CA ILE A 600 -26.72 -41.50 -0.73
C ILE A 600 -26.23 -40.64 0.44
N TRP A 601 -26.90 -40.73 1.61
CA TRP A 601 -26.55 -40.00 2.82
C TRP A 601 -26.92 -40.77 4.09
N GLY A 602 -25.94 -40.98 4.97
CA GLY A 602 -26.09 -41.77 6.20
C GLY A 602 -25.93 -40.98 7.51
N ALA A 603 -25.46 -39.74 7.47
CA ALA A 603 -25.10 -39.00 8.67
C ALA A 603 -26.32 -38.37 9.37
N THR A 604 -26.27 -38.29 10.71
CA THR A 604 -27.33 -37.70 11.56
C THR A 604 -26.98 -36.31 12.09
N ASN A 605 -25.73 -35.87 11.86
CA ASN A 605 -25.16 -34.53 12.08
C ASN A 605 -24.05 -34.26 11.02
N GLY A 606 -23.58 -33.02 10.91
CA GLY A 606 -22.56 -32.59 9.95
C GLY A 606 -22.99 -31.37 9.11
N ILE A 607 -22.25 -31.14 8.03
CA ILE A 607 -22.59 -30.16 6.99
C ILE A 607 -23.03 -30.92 5.75
N ALA A 608 -24.17 -30.57 5.17
CA ALA A 608 -24.64 -31.17 3.93
C ALA A 608 -25.00 -30.07 2.94
N ARG A 609 -24.42 -30.11 1.74
CA ARG A 609 -24.87 -29.30 0.61
C ARG A 609 -25.71 -30.16 -0.32
N VAL A 610 -26.96 -29.76 -0.53
CA VAL A 610 -27.99 -30.53 -1.24
C VAL A 610 -28.43 -29.75 -2.46
N TYR A 611 -28.15 -30.30 -3.64
CA TYR A 611 -28.60 -29.75 -4.91
C TYR A 611 -29.84 -30.48 -5.35
N LEU A 612 -30.93 -29.76 -5.59
CA LEU A 612 -32.20 -30.30 -6.06
C LEU A 612 -32.58 -29.70 -7.40
N LYS A 613 -32.89 -30.55 -8.36
CA LYS A 613 -33.42 -30.13 -9.66
C LYS A 613 -34.65 -30.98 -10.03
N SER A 614 -35.81 -30.34 -10.10
CA SER A 614 -36.99 -30.87 -10.78
C SER A 614 -37.02 -30.41 -12.25
N ALA A 615 -38.12 -30.65 -12.96
CA ALA A 615 -38.29 -30.16 -14.33
C ALA A 615 -38.38 -28.63 -14.40
N THR A 616 -38.85 -27.98 -13.33
CA THR A 616 -39.21 -26.56 -13.34
C THR A 616 -38.57 -25.76 -12.20
N THR A 617 -38.03 -26.43 -11.18
CA THR A 617 -37.45 -25.80 -9.99
C THR A 617 -36.02 -26.27 -9.78
N LEU A 618 -35.13 -25.33 -9.48
CA LEU A 618 -33.75 -25.59 -9.06
C LEU A 618 -33.54 -24.94 -7.69
N ALA A 619 -33.11 -25.74 -6.72
CA ALA A 619 -32.87 -25.27 -5.36
C ALA A 619 -31.58 -25.86 -4.80
N ILE A 620 -30.83 -25.06 -4.06
CA ILE A 620 -29.61 -25.48 -3.36
C ILE A 620 -29.75 -25.10 -1.89
N PHE A 621 -29.55 -26.10 -1.04
CA PHE A 621 -29.62 -25.96 0.41
C PHE A 621 -28.29 -26.34 1.02
N THR A 622 -27.80 -25.54 1.95
CA THR A 622 -26.70 -25.91 2.83
C THR A 622 -27.24 -26.04 4.25
N LEU A 623 -27.10 -27.23 4.84
CA LEU A 623 -27.62 -27.55 6.15
C LEU A 623 -26.49 -27.78 7.13
N TYR A 624 -26.56 -27.09 8.28
CA TYR A 624 -25.59 -27.22 9.36
C TYR A 624 -26.26 -27.84 10.58
N LYS A 625 -25.71 -28.97 11.05
CA LYS A 625 -26.17 -29.66 12.24
C LYS A 625 -25.01 -30.13 13.10
N THR A 626 -24.76 -29.43 14.20
CA THR A 626 -23.61 -29.68 15.09
C THR A 626 -23.69 -31.03 15.81
N THR A 627 -24.88 -31.41 16.31
CA THR A 627 -25.13 -32.69 16.97
C THR A 627 -26.47 -33.28 16.54
N GLY A 628 -26.66 -34.61 16.68
CA GLY A 628 -27.88 -35.29 16.26
C GLY A 628 -29.17 -34.71 16.86
N SER A 629 -29.08 -34.16 18.08
CA SER A 629 -30.19 -33.57 18.83
C SER A 629 -30.40 -32.07 18.60
N SER A 630 -29.44 -31.37 17.96
CA SER A 630 -29.52 -29.92 17.75
C SER A 630 -30.51 -29.54 16.65
N PRO A 631 -31.16 -28.35 16.76
CA PRO A 631 -31.92 -27.78 15.65
C PRO A 631 -30.98 -27.53 14.46
N VAL A 632 -31.52 -27.65 13.25
CA VAL A 632 -30.76 -27.46 12.02
C VAL A 632 -30.88 -26.02 11.56
N THR A 633 -29.71 -25.43 11.25
CA THR A 633 -29.66 -24.18 10.50
C THR A 633 -29.69 -24.54 9.02
N VAL A 634 -30.76 -24.13 8.34
CA VAL A 634 -30.89 -24.26 6.89
C VAL A 634 -30.54 -22.91 6.28
N ILE A 635 -29.50 -22.89 5.46
CA ILE A 635 -29.21 -21.77 4.59
C ILE A 635 -29.66 -22.18 3.18
N GLN A 636 -30.56 -21.41 2.60
CA GLN A 636 -31.03 -21.60 1.24
C GLN A 636 -30.22 -20.68 0.33
N ASP A 637 -29.36 -21.27 -0.51
CA ASP A 637 -28.30 -20.54 -1.20
C ASP A 637 -28.72 -20.08 -2.60
N ILE A 638 -29.40 -20.95 -3.36
CA ILE A 638 -29.87 -20.64 -4.73
C ILE A 638 -31.30 -21.14 -4.87
N TYR A 639 -32.20 -20.27 -5.33
CA TYR A 639 -33.60 -20.60 -5.54
C TYR A 639 -34.11 -20.01 -6.85
N ASN A 640 -34.34 -20.88 -7.84
CA ASN A 640 -35.09 -20.56 -9.05
C ASN A 640 -36.40 -21.35 -9.02
N GLN A 641 -37.49 -20.63 -8.80
CA GLN A 641 -38.84 -21.19 -8.76
C GLN A 641 -39.65 -20.67 -9.94
N SER A 642 -40.18 -21.58 -10.75
CA SER A 642 -41.40 -21.31 -11.50
C SER A 642 -42.61 -21.53 -10.58
N ASP A 643 -43.70 -20.80 -10.79
CA ASP A 643 -44.90 -20.79 -9.91
C ASP A 643 -45.59 -22.15 -9.63
N SER A 644 -45.15 -23.26 -10.24
CA SER A 644 -45.82 -24.57 -10.17
C SER A 644 -45.25 -25.60 -9.17
N ASP A 645 -44.00 -25.47 -8.67
CA ASP A 645 -43.38 -26.48 -7.78
C ASP A 645 -42.46 -25.87 -6.71
N VAL A 646 -42.72 -26.19 -5.44
CA VAL A 646 -41.94 -25.78 -4.26
C VAL A 646 -41.15 -26.99 -3.75
N LEU A 647 -39.83 -26.90 -3.77
CA LEU A 647 -38.94 -27.91 -3.18
C LEU A 647 -38.50 -27.49 -1.78
N ASN A 648 -38.63 -28.39 -0.81
CA ASN A 648 -38.21 -28.15 0.58
C ASN A 648 -37.22 -29.22 1.04
N VAL A 649 -36.25 -28.80 1.86
CA VAL A 649 -35.30 -29.70 2.53
C VAL A 649 -35.35 -29.48 4.02
N THR A 650 -35.51 -30.56 4.76
CA THR A 650 -35.54 -30.54 6.23
C THR A 650 -34.61 -31.60 6.78
N TRP A 651 -34.06 -31.34 7.96
CA TRP A 651 -33.22 -32.31 8.68
C TRP A 651 -33.71 -32.41 10.12
N PRO A 652 -34.55 -33.43 10.44
CA PRO A 652 -35.17 -33.55 11.75
C PRO A 652 -34.14 -33.83 12.87
N SER A 653 -34.48 -33.43 14.10
CA SER A 653 -33.75 -33.82 15.31
C SER A 653 -33.76 -35.34 15.43
N ASN A 654 -32.58 -35.96 15.52
CA ASN A 654 -32.34 -37.41 15.47
C ASN A 654 -32.78 -38.11 14.17
N GLY A 655 -33.01 -37.36 13.08
CA GLY A 655 -33.40 -37.87 11.77
C GLY A 655 -32.34 -37.70 10.69
N ARG A 656 -32.64 -38.24 9.50
CA ARG A 656 -31.87 -38.04 8.27
C ARG A 656 -32.53 -36.97 7.42
N LEU A 657 -31.76 -36.42 6.49
CA LEU A 657 -32.24 -35.45 5.51
C LEU A 657 -33.53 -35.95 4.81
N THR A 658 -34.53 -35.08 4.76
CA THR A 658 -35.82 -35.29 4.10
C THR A 658 -36.08 -34.21 3.08
N ILE A 659 -36.68 -34.59 1.95
CA ILE A 659 -37.00 -33.71 0.83
C ILE A 659 -38.49 -33.84 0.51
N SER A 660 -39.15 -32.72 0.24
CA SER A 660 -40.51 -32.68 -0.30
C SER A 660 -40.62 -31.77 -1.52
N SER A 661 -41.61 -32.04 -2.35
CA SER A 661 -41.99 -31.26 -3.53
C SER A 661 -43.50 -31.04 -3.50
N SER A 662 -43.97 -29.84 -3.81
CA SER A 662 -45.41 -29.56 -3.85
C SER A 662 -46.09 -30.20 -5.06
N ALA A 663 -45.39 -30.34 -6.19
CA ALA A 663 -45.92 -30.96 -7.41
C ALA A 663 -45.63 -32.47 -7.52
N GLY A 664 -44.63 -32.98 -6.79
CA GLY A 664 -44.13 -34.34 -6.92
C GLY A 664 -43.32 -34.55 -8.20
N GLY A 665 -42.89 -35.80 -8.43
CA GLY A 665 -42.13 -36.19 -9.62
C GLY A 665 -40.66 -36.48 -9.34
N SER A 666 -39.88 -36.61 -10.42
CA SER A 666 -38.49 -37.05 -10.34
C SER A 666 -37.57 -35.86 -10.06
N VAL A 667 -36.88 -35.89 -8.92
CA VAL A 667 -35.92 -34.87 -8.51
C VAL A 667 -34.52 -35.45 -8.56
N ARG A 668 -33.63 -34.75 -9.28
CA ARG A 668 -32.20 -35.04 -9.23
C ARG A 668 -31.64 -34.45 -7.95
N ILE A 669 -30.97 -35.29 -7.18
CA ILE A 669 -30.29 -34.91 -5.95
C ILE A 669 -28.80 -35.15 -6.08
N ARG A 670 -28.00 -34.17 -5.67
CA ARG A 670 -26.58 -34.36 -5.35
C ARG A 670 -26.33 -33.88 -3.94
N ILE A 671 -25.58 -34.67 -3.18
CA ILE A 671 -25.15 -34.29 -1.83
C ILE A 671 -23.63 -34.28 -1.79
N ASP A 672 -23.07 -33.17 -1.34
CA ASP A 672 -21.65 -32.97 -1.08
C ASP A 672 -21.46 -32.74 0.45
N GLY A 673 -20.61 -33.55 1.10
CA GLY A 673 -20.41 -33.67 2.57
C GLY A 673 -20.28 -35.16 2.94
N VAL A 674 -19.52 -35.67 3.92
CA VAL A 674 -19.29 -35.27 5.32
C VAL A 674 -18.18 -34.25 5.52
#